data_AF-A0A975KCW2-F1
#
_entry.id   AF-A0A975KCW2-F1
#
_cell.length_a   1.000
_cell.length_b   1.000
_cell.length_c   1.000
_cell.angle_alpha   90.00
_cell.angle_beta   90.00
_cell.angle_gamma   90.00
#
_symmetry.space_group_name_H-M   'P 1'
#
loop_
_entity.id
_entity.type
_entity.pdbx_description
1 polymer ?
#
loop_
_entity_poly.entity_id
_entity_poly.type
_entity_poly.pdbx_seq_one_letter_code
_entity_poly.pdbx_strand_id
1 'polypeptide(L)'
;MWRADIPPSRKADIDVDYASDRRQEIKDYLEERYNADGRQRVFSAGTFTTMKLKAALKDVARVHRVPHSIVNYITAMIDDGTDWTGLFRQAASNRKLRDFIQTYPLVIEDVQGLLGQPKAASIHASAIVVTPDTRDGRPAECFDFLPVRKMDGALVSEFDGYSVDEIGLLKEDVLATKELAKLSAVIALVNRNFGQELTIGRITQDMLEDGKTYRLLSDGNTQNVFQFSSPGITRFIQDVQPECIEDLIAVNALYRPATLDIGATDDYVRFRRGEVAPVYNYGCYEATKNTFGIMVYQEQFMSVAHTLGGFDLGKTDLLRKAIGKKKADLMATLKADFIAGAVGNGCPDYEAEEIWHKIEVAGKYSFNRSHAAAYALTAYCGAWLKANYPSAFYTVALQWADDKEIPSLMAEMERCSPAKIVPPDINRSGTEFFTDYATDEIFWSLTRIKQVGLRTVEYIVTERDRGGAYTGIENFIHRIFRYKLKKYSYWDDPDNAEEAVKVPVNARHVKHMILAGCFDRIEKVGAVTERCALLERAARELGFSLSEKDFPQDMRGRHFFWSQQQIAVSGIGSIDYRRIFDNSEASGQVKGKASYLTLDEVARDENDGRRAAVCATVVDVAEHTYKDRETGSRKRFARLTLSQNNRLAECVCWNDYYMEHRTEIQSLKDRVVILTAVIRYSDYNGCNTLQTYKNSLLFIQS
;
A
#
# COMPACT_ATOMS: atom_id res chain seq x y z
N MET A 1 -26.60 -10.62 -14.05
CA MET A 1 -27.23 -11.14 -12.82
C MET A 1 -26.79 -12.58 -12.62
N TRP A 2 -25.94 -12.85 -11.63
CA TRP A 2 -25.52 -14.22 -11.28
C TRP A 2 -26.39 -14.71 -10.12
N ARG A 3 -27.07 -15.85 -10.27
CA ARG A 3 -27.53 -16.64 -9.13
C ARG A 3 -26.40 -17.58 -8.75
N ALA A 4 -25.87 -17.44 -7.54
CA ALA A 4 -25.05 -18.50 -6.95
C ALA A 4 -26.00 -19.67 -6.67
N ASP A 5 -26.08 -20.62 -7.60
CA ASP A 5 -26.82 -21.86 -7.38
C ASP A 5 -26.04 -22.70 -6.36
N ILE A 6 -26.32 -22.43 -5.08
CA ILE A 6 -25.81 -23.22 -3.95
C ILE A 6 -26.45 -24.62 -4.06
N PRO A 7 -25.65 -25.69 -4.15
CA PRO A 7 -26.20 -27.04 -4.16
C PRO A 7 -27.07 -27.25 -2.91
N PRO A 8 -28.31 -27.77 -3.02
CA PRO A 8 -29.24 -27.93 -1.89
C PRO A 8 -28.69 -28.77 -0.72
N SER A 9 -27.62 -29.52 -0.95
CA SER A 9 -26.97 -30.40 0.01
C SER A 9 -25.97 -29.71 0.95
N ARG A 10 -25.78 -28.38 0.89
CA ARG A 10 -24.69 -27.70 1.62
C ARG A 10 -25.10 -26.37 2.27
N LYS A 11 -24.60 -26.11 3.48
CA LYS A 11 -24.54 -24.77 4.09
C LYS A 11 -23.57 -23.88 3.29
N ALA A 12 -24.03 -22.72 2.86
CA ALA A 12 -23.17 -21.72 2.22
C ALA A 12 -22.39 -20.94 3.28
N ASP A 13 -21.14 -20.61 2.95
CA ASP A 13 -20.31 -19.66 3.70
C ASP A 13 -20.37 -18.34 2.91
N ILE A 14 -20.95 -17.30 3.49
CA ILE A 14 -21.18 -16.01 2.82
C ILE A 14 -20.39 -14.96 3.59
N ASP A 15 -19.20 -14.68 3.08
CA ASP A 15 -18.35 -13.62 3.64
C ASP A 15 -18.77 -12.27 3.07
N VAL A 16 -18.89 -11.25 3.93
CA VAL A 16 -19.30 -9.90 3.53
C VAL A 16 -18.28 -8.86 3.99
N ASP A 17 -17.78 -8.09 3.02
CA ASP A 17 -16.93 -6.93 3.23
C ASP A 17 -17.75 -5.69 3.57
N TYR A 18 -17.47 -5.10 4.74
CA TYR A 18 -18.07 -3.84 5.20
C TYR A 18 -17.03 -2.72 5.25
N ALA A 19 -17.50 -1.47 5.18
CA ALA A 19 -16.65 -0.31 5.46
C ALA A 19 -16.09 -0.38 6.88
N SER A 20 -14.77 -0.25 7.01
CA SER A 20 -14.09 -0.51 8.28
C SER A 20 -14.53 0.39 9.44
N ASP A 21 -14.94 1.62 9.14
CA ASP A 21 -15.46 2.62 10.07
C ASP A 21 -16.89 2.32 10.55
N ARG A 22 -17.61 1.41 9.88
CA ARG A 22 -18.99 1.02 10.20
C ARG A 22 -19.13 -0.40 10.75
N ARG A 23 -18.03 -1.13 10.92
CA ARG A 23 -18.05 -2.51 11.43
C ARG A 23 -18.76 -2.65 12.77
N GLN A 24 -18.59 -1.67 13.67
CA GLN A 24 -19.23 -1.71 14.99
C GLN A 24 -20.76 -1.62 14.85
N GLU A 25 -21.29 -0.79 13.95
CA GLU A 25 -22.73 -0.69 13.69
C GLU A 25 -23.33 -2.04 13.27
N ILE A 26 -22.60 -2.82 12.45
CA ILE A 26 -23.06 -4.15 12.02
C ILE A 26 -23.09 -5.12 13.20
N LYS A 27 -22.06 -5.08 14.07
CA LYS A 27 -22.02 -5.90 15.27
C LYS A 27 -23.16 -5.53 16.23
N ASP A 28 -23.36 -4.25 16.48
CA ASP A 28 -24.43 -3.73 17.34
C ASP A 28 -25.80 -4.16 16.81
N TYR A 29 -26.02 -4.09 15.49
CA TYR A 29 -27.24 -4.58 14.85
C TYR A 29 -27.45 -6.08 15.04
N LEU A 30 -26.41 -6.91 14.87
CA LEU A 30 -26.52 -8.36 15.09
C LEU A 30 -26.86 -8.66 16.55
N GLU A 31 -26.20 -7.99 17.49
CA GLU A 31 -26.49 -8.12 18.92
C GLU A 31 -27.93 -7.70 19.23
N GLU A 32 -28.39 -6.53 18.77
CA GLU A 32 -29.77 -6.07 18.95
C GLU A 32 -30.79 -7.05 18.35
N ARG A 33 -30.49 -7.60 17.17
CA ARG A 33 -31.41 -8.46 16.42
C ARG A 33 -31.59 -9.85 17.04
N TYR A 34 -30.51 -10.41 17.61
CA TYR A 34 -30.47 -11.82 18.01
C TYR A 34 -30.30 -12.04 19.52
N ASN A 35 -29.76 -11.07 20.28
CA ASN A 35 -29.72 -11.11 21.75
C ASN A 35 -31.07 -10.65 22.35
N ALA A 36 -32.12 -11.44 22.11
CA ALA A 36 -33.46 -11.18 22.61
C ALA A 36 -33.67 -11.71 24.05
N ASP A 37 -34.64 -11.13 24.77
CA ASP A 37 -35.05 -11.55 26.13
C ASP A 37 -33.92 -11.61 27.16
N GLY A 38 -32.91 -10.75 27.02
CA GLY A 38 -31.74 -10.72 27.90
C GLY A 38 -30.73 -11.85 27.66
N ARG A 39 -30.93 -12.70 26.64
CA ARG A 39 -30.06 -13.83 26.32
C ARG A 39 -28.90 -13.43 25.42
N GLN A 40 -27.72 -13.95 25.71
CA GLN A 40 -26.50 -13.72 24.92
C GLN A 40 -26.33 -14.83 23.88
N ARG A 41 -26.49 -14.47 22.60
CA ARG A 41 -26.45 -15.41 21.46
C ARG A 41 -25.46 -15.02 20.37
N VAL A 42 -25.06 -13.75 20.34
CA VAL A 42 -24.07 -13.17 19.41
C VAL A 42 -22.79 -12.86 20.16
N PHE A 43 -21.66 -13.36 19.65
CA PHE A 43 -20.34 -13.18 20.26
C PHE A 43 -19.24 -13.44 19.23
N SER A 44 -17.99 -13.09 19.54
CA SER A 44 -16.90 -13.23 18.57
C SER A 44 -16.26 -14.62 18.62
N ALA A 45 -15.75 -15.11 17.48
CA ALA A 45 -14.94 -16.32 17.49
C ALA A 45 -13.55 -16.07 18.13
N GLY A 46 -12.94 -17.11 18.69
CA GLY A 46 -11.57 -17.06 19.15
C GLY A 46 -10.59 -17.16 17.99
N THR A 47 -9.37 -16.68 18.16
CA THR A 47 -8.25 -16.96 17.26
C THR A 47 -7.04 -17.39 18.04
N PHE A 48 -6.48 -18.55 17.68
CA PHE A 48 -5.31 -19.11 18.30
C PHE A 48 -4.13 -19.04 17.33
N THR A 49 -3.08 -18.34 17.76
CA THR A 49 -1.83 -18.27 17.02
C THR A 49 -0.90 -19.35 17.52
N THR A 50 -0.21 -20.02 16.59
CA THR A 50 0.81 -21.01 16.91
C THR A 50 2.21 -20.44 16.74
N MET A 51 3.19 -21.07 17.38
CA MET A 51 4.60 -20.74 17.27
C MET A 51 5.12 -21.07 15.87
N LYS A 52 5.12 -20.07 14.98
CA LYS A 52 5.75 -20.14 13.65
C LYS A 52 7.27 -19.98 13.77
N LEU A 53 8.00 -20.50 12.77
CA LEU A 53 9.46 -20.59 12.77
C LEU A 53 10.18 -19.29 13.17
N LYS A 54 9.91 -18.17 12.49
CA LYS A 54 10.55 -16.88 12.81
C LYS A 54 10.26 -16.41 14.23
N ALA A 55 9.04 -16.59 14.71
CA ALA A 55 8.63 -16.19 16.06
C ALA A 55 9.30 -17.08 17.12
N ALA A 56 9.32 -18.40 16.89
CA ALA A 56 10.01 -19.35 17.74
C ALA A 56 11.51 -19.06 17.83
N LEU A 57 12.18 -18.81 16.70
CA LEU A 57 13.58 -18.40 16.67
C LEU A 57 13.82 -17.13 17.49
N LYS A 58 12.97 -16.10 17.37
CA LYS A 58 13.12 -14.86 18.15
C LYS A 58 12.97 -15.08 19.65
N ASP A 59 11.95 -15.83 20.06
CA ASP A 59 11.65 -16.03 21.47
C ASP A 59 12.67 -16.96 22.14
N VAL A 60 13.07 -18.06 21.49
CA VAL A 60 14.11 -18.97 21.98
C VAL A 60 15.48 -18.28 22.00
N ALA A 61 15.85 -17.56 20.95
CA ALA A 61 17.13 -16.85 20.93
C ALA A 61 17.22 -15.77 22.02
N ARG A 62 16.09 -15.15 22.42
CA ARG A 62 16.03 -14.24 23.57
C ARG A 62 16.34 -14.96 24.88
N VAL A 63 15.83 -16.18 25.08
CA VAL A 63 16.12 -17.02 26.26
C VAL A 63 17.60 -17.38 26.31
N HIS A 64 18.19 -17.75 25.16
CA HIS A 64 19.63 -18.01 25.01
C HIS A 64 20.50 -16.74 24.97
N ARG A 65 19.92 -15.56 25.20
CA ARG A 65 20.60 -14.24 25.24
C ARG A 65 21.39 -13.91 23.97
N VAL A 66 20.93 -14.39 22.82
CA VAL A 66 21.47 -14.00 21.52
C VAL A 66 21.11 -12.53 21.25
N PRO A 67 22.06 -11.68 20.79
CA PRO A 67 21.77 -10.28 20.49
C PRO A 67 20.60 -10.09 19.52
N HIS A 68 19.62 -9.27 19.89
CA HIS A 68 18.39 -9.06 19.13
C HIS A 68 18.63 -8.57 17.69
N SER A 69 19.69 -7.78 17.47
CA SER A 69 20.08 -7.31 16.13
C SER A 69 20.47 -8.47 15.20
N ILE A 70 21.18 -9.47 15.71
CA ILE A 70 21.57 -10.66 14.95
C ILE A 70 20.32 -11.48 14.61
N VAL A 71 19.46 -11.72 15.58
CA VAL A 71 18.26 -12.55 15.37
C VAL A 71 17.29 -11.89 14.39
N ASN A 72 17.07 -10.58 14.49
CA ASN A 72 16.25 -9.85 13.53
C ASN A 72 16.84 -9.90 12.13
N TYR A 73 18.16 -9.75 12.02
CA TYR A 73 18.86 -9.85 10.75
C TYR A 73 18.72 -11.24 10.11
N ILE A 74 18.86 -12.31 10.91
CA ILE A 74 18.72 -13.70 10.43
C ILE A 74 17.27 -14.01 10.06
N THR A 75 16.30 -13.64 10.89
CA THR A 75 14.88 -13.90 10.63
C THR A 75 14.32 -13.09 9.46
N ALA A 76 14.91 -11.94 9.13
CA ALA A 76 14.58 -11.19 7.92
C ALA A 76 15.02 -11.88 6.63
N MET A 77 16.01 -12.79 6.68
CA MET A 77 16.46 -13.58 5.52
C MET A 77 15.66 -14.84 5.27
N ILE A 78 14.86 -15.27 6.25
CA ILE A 78 14.03 -16.46 6.12
C ILE A 78 12.77 -16.04 5.36
N ASP A 79 12.36 -16.80 4.35
CA ASP A 79 11.12 -16.49 3.63
C ASP A 79 9.88 -16.72 4.53
N ASP A 80 8.81 -15.96 4.29
CA ASP A 80 7.55 -16.19 5.00
C ASP A 80 6.94 -17.54 4.61
N GLY A 81 6.42 -18.27 5.60
CA GLY A 81 5.91 -19.63 5.39
C GLY A 81 6.98 -20.72 5.34
N THR A 82 8.26 -20.39 5.48
CA THR A 82 9.34 -21.39 5.61
C THR A 82 9.05 -22.35 6.75
N ASP A 83 8.99 -23.65 6.42
CA ASP A 83 8.83 -24.74 7.38
C ASP A 83 10.18 -25.16 7.98
N TRP A 84 10.14 -26.12 8.90
CA TRP A 84 11.33 -26.61 9.58
C TRP A 84 12.41 -27.10 8.61
N THR A 85 12.02 -27.87 7.59
CA THR A 85 12.97 -28.36 6.58
C THR A 85 13.47 -27.23 5.67
N GLY A 86 12.59 -26.28 5.32
CA GLY A 86 12.89 -25.11 4.51
C GLY A 86 13.98 -24.24 5.12
N LEU A 87 14.04 -24.13 6.46
CA LEU A 87 15.13 -23.44 7.17
C LEU A 87 16.49 -23.96 6.73
N PHE A 88 16.67 -25.29 6.71
CA PHE A 88 17.94 -25.92 6.36
C PHE A 88 18.22 -25.86 4.86
N ARG A 89 17.19 -25.93 4.00
CA ARG A 89 17.37 -25.71 2.54
C ARG A 89 17.86 -24.30 2.26
N GLN A 90 17.31 -23.29 2.93
CA GLN A 90 17.79 -21.92 2.82
C GLN A 90 19.19 -21.76 3.42
N ALA A 91 19.50 -22.43 4.54
CA ALA A 91 20.84 -22.41 5.12
C ALA A 91 21.90 -23.02 4.19
N ALA A 92 21.53 -24.02 3.37
CA ALA A 92 22.44 -24.60 2.38
C ALA A 92 22.93 -23.55 1.36
N SER A 93 22.03 -22.66 0.93
CA SER A 93 22.33 -21.59 -0.04
C SER A 93 22.76 -20.26 0.61
N ASN A 94 22.40 -20.02 1.87
CA ASN A 94 22.71 -18.80 2.61
C ASN A 94 23.72 -19.06 3.74
N ARG A 95 24.98 -18.67 3.48
CA ARG A 95 26.08 -18.82 4.44
C ARG A 95 25.80 -18.19 5.81
N LYS A 96 25.15 -17.02 5.87
CA LYS A 96 24.93 -16.32 7.14
C LYS A 96 23.92 -17.06 8.03
N LEU A 97 22.90 -17.62 7.42
CA LEU A 97 21.92 -18.46 8.10
C LEU A 97 22.56 -19.77 8.59
N ARG A 98 23.43 -20.39 7.77
CA ARG A 98 24.21 -21.56 8.18
C ARG A 98 25.14 -21.27 9.35
N ASP A 99 25.89 -20.18 9.28
CA ASP A 99 26.83 -19.78 10.34
C ASP A 99 26.07 -19.53 11.65
N PHE A 100 24.87 -18.93 11.59
CA PHE A 100 23.98 -18.76 12.76
C PHE A 100 23.56 -20.11 13.36
N ILE A 101 23.09 -21.06 12.54
CA ILE A 101 22.69 -22.40 12.99
C ILE A 101 23.85 -23.12 13.68
N GLN A 102 25.06 -23.01 13.11
CA GLN A 102 26.26 -23.64 13.67
C GLN A 102 26.77 -22.93 14.94
N THR A 103 26.59 -21.62 15.04
CA THR A 103 27.01 -20.83 16.20
C THR A 103 26.06 -21.00 17.39
N TYR A 104 24.76 -21.17 17.11
CA TYR A 104 23.71 -21.29 18.13
C TYR A 104 22.90 -22.59 17.97
N PRO A 105 23.54 -23.78 18.03
CA PRO A 105 22.86 -25.05 17.77
C PRO A 105 21.74 -25.35 18.77
N LEU A 106 21.91 -24.95 20.04
CA LEU A 106 20.89 -25.12 21.09
C LEU A 106 19.62 -24.30 20.81
N VAL A 107 19.75 -23.11 20.21
CA VAL A 107 18.59 -22.31 19.79
C VAL A 107 17.79 -23.06 18.74
N ILE A 108 18.47 -23.73 17.81
CA ILE A 108 17.81 -24.49 16.76
C ILE A 108 17.14 -25.73 17.34
N GLU A 109 17.84 -26.50 18.17
CA GLU A 109 17.29 -27.68 18.85
C GLU A 109 16.00 -27.36 19.63
N ASP A 110 16.02 -26.32 20.46
CA ASP A 110 14.87 -25.92 21.28
C ASP A 110 13.69 -25.41 20.43
N VAL A 111 13.96 -24.76 19.30
CA VAL A 111 12.90 -24.27 18.41
C VAL A 111 12.06 -25.43 17.89
N GLN A 112 12.67 -26.58 17.56
CA GLN A 112 11.96 -27.70 16.96
C GLN A 112 10.80 -28.20 17.82
N GLY A 113 11.00 -28.30 19.15
CA GLY A 113 9.98 -28.75 20.09
C GLY A 113 8.84 -27.75 20.28
N LEU A 114 9.06 -26.48 19.95
CA LEU A 114 8.09 -25.40 20.13
C LEU A 114 7.27 -25.10 18.87
N LEU A 115 7.68 -25.59 17.69
CA LEU A 115 6.95 -25.32 16.45
C LEU A 115 5.53 -25.87 16.51
N GLY A 116 4.56 -25.04 16.11
CA GLY A 116 3.14 -25.40 16.09
C GLY A 116 2.46 -25.36 17.47
N GLN A 117 3.21 -25.16 18.56
CA GLN A 117 2.61 -25.03 19.89
C GLN A 117 1.74 -23.77 19.98
N PRO A 118 0.64 -23.79 20.77
CA PRO A 118 -0.17 -22.60 21.02
C PRO A 118 0.66 -21.47 21.64
N LYS A 119 0.56 -20.26 21.09
CA LYS A 119 1.31 -19.07 21.55
C LYS A 119 0.42 -18.09 22.29
N ALA A 120 -0.64 -17.64 21.63
CA ALA A 120 -1.53 -16.61 22.13
C ALA A 120 -2.93 -16.82 21.58
N ALA A 121 -3.90 -16.46 22.40
CA ALA A 121 -5.31 -16.47 22.06
C ALA A 121 -5.80 -15.02 21.98
N SER A 122 -6.61 -14.72 20.98
CA SER A 122 -7.13 -13.38 20.68
C SER A 122 -8.58 -13.45 20.20
N ILE A 123 -9.20 -12.29 19.98
CA ILE A 123 -10.52 -12.19 19.33
C ILE A 123 -10.32 -12.25 17.83
N HIS A 124 -11.14 -13.03 17.13
CA HIS A 124 -11.13 -13.05 15.66
C HIS A 124 -11.53 -11.68 15.11
N ALA A 125 -10.79 -11.19 14.11
CA ALA A 125 -10.96 -9.84 13.59
C ALA A 125 -12.28 -9.63 12.83
N SER A 126 -12.96 -10.70 12.40
CA SER A 126 -14.16 -10.68 11.55
C SER A 126 -15.27 -11.62 12.03
N ALA A 127 -14.95 -12.90 12.25
CA ALA A 127 -15.90 -13.95 12.63
C ALA A 127 -16.74 -13.63 13.89
N ILE A 128 -18.05 -13.53 13.66
CA ILE A 128 -19.10 -13.42 14.65
C ILE A 128 -19.90 -14.73 14.63
N VAL A 129 -20.16 -15.29 15.80
CA VAL A 129 -20.94 -16.50 15.98
C VAL A 129 -22.35 -16.12 16.39
N VAL A 130 -23.34 -16.71 15.72
CA VAL A 130 -24.77 -16.56 16.08
C VAL A 130 -25.32 -17.94 16.42
N THR A 131 -25.73 -18.11 17.67
CA THR A 131 -26.29 -19.38 18.16
C THR A 131 -27.81 -19.44 18.00
N PRO A 132 -28.41 -20.65 17.86
CA PRO A 132 -29.87 -20.82 17.92
C PRO A 132 -30.48 -20.27 19.22
N ASP A 133 -31.77 -19.93 19.20
CA ASP A 133 -32.52 -19.48 20.39
C ASP A 133 -32.93 -20.62 21.30
N THR A 134 -32.85 -21.84 20.78
CA THR A 134 -33.30 -23.05 21.46
C THR A 134 -32.30 -24.19 21.26
N ARG A 135 -32.18 -25.03 22.28
CA ARG A 135 -31.48 -26.30 22.26
C ARG A 135 -32.38 -27.35 22.92
N ASP A 136 -32.62 -28.46 22.23
CA ASP A 136 -33.49 -29.55 22.71
C ASP A 136 -34.89 -29.06 23.16
N GLY A 137 -35.45 -28.09 22.43
CA GLY A 137 -36.78 -27.50 22.69
C GLY A 137 -36.85 -26.54 23.88
N ARG A 138 -35.71 -26.18 24.49
CA ARG A 138 -35.61 -25.20 25.58
C ARG A 138 -34.88 -23.96 25.13
N PRO A 139 -35.18 -22.77 25.70
CA PRO A 139 -34.39 -21.57 25.44
C PRO A 139 -32.91 -21.80 25.77
N ALA A 140 -32.03 -21.33 24.89
CA ALA A 140 -30.59 -21.53 25.00
C ALA A 140 -29.83 -20.22 24.78
N GLU A 141 -28.60 -20.19 25.31
CA GLU A 141 -27.64 -19.10 25.15
C GLU A 141 -26.32 -19.63 24.59
N CYS A 142 -25.36 -18.74 24.33
CA CYS A 142 -24.08 -19.09 23.70
C CYS A 142 -23.32 -20.22 24.43
N PHE A 143 -23.34 -20.21 25.76
CA PHE A 143 -22.62 -21.17 26.61
C PHE A 143 -23.27 -22.55 26.62
N ASP A 144 -24.52 -22.69 26.17
CA ASP A 144 -25.15 -23.99 26.01
C ASP A 144 -24.57 -24.73 24.81
N PHE A 145 -23.95 -24.05 23.82
CA PHE A 145 -23.45 -24.67 22.59
C PHE A 145 -21.95 -24.96 22.62
N LEU A 146 -21.14 -24.04 23.17
CA LEU A 146 -19.68 -24.15 23.19
C LEU A 146 -19.05 -23.35 24.33
N PRO A 147 -17.80 -23.66 24.74
CA PRO A 147 -17.10 -22.90 25.78
C PRO A 147 -16.82 -21.46 25.33
N VAL A 148 -17.19 -20.49 26.18
CA VAL A 148 -17.01 -19.06 25.94
C VAL A 148 -16.19 -18.45 27.08
N ARG A 149 -15.31 -17.52 26.75
CA ARG A 149 -14.53 -16.70 27.68
C ARG A 149 -14.86 -15.23 27.52
N LYS A 150 -14.47 -14.41 28.51
CA LYS A 150 -14.55 -12.96 28.45
C LYS A 150 -13.16 -12.36 28.24
N MET A 151 -13.00 -11.50 27.23
CA MET A 151 -11.76 -10.82 26.90
C MET A 151 -12.07 -9.35 26.58
N ASP A 152 -11.42 -8.41 27.29
CA ASP A 152 -11.64 -6.97 27.14
C ASP A 152 -13.12 -6.53 27.16
N GLY A 153 -13.93 -7.19 28.00
CA GLY A 153 -15.36 -6.91 28.13
C GLY A 153 -16.25 -7.66 27.12
N ALA A 154 -15.70 -8.23 26.05
CA ALA A 154 -16.44 -8.98 25.03
C ALA A 154 -16.49 -10.49 25.31
N LEU A 155 -17.57 -11.15 24.88
CA LEU A 155 -17.69 -12.62 24.86
C LEU A 155 -16.98 -13.18 23.63
N VAL A 156 -16.20 -14.24 23.85
CA VAL A 156 -15.33 -14.85 22.84
C VAL A 156 -15.39 -16.36 22.94
N SER A 157 -15.63 -17.04 21.82
CA SER A 157 -15.53 -18.49 21.71
C SER A 157 -14.13 -18.99 22.08
N GLU A 158 -14.03 -20.08 22.84
CA GLU A 158 -12.78 -20.85 23.01
C GLU A 158 -12.50 -21.77 21.82
N PHE A 159 -13.44 -21.89 20.89
CA PHE A 159 -13.23 -22.53 19.59
C PHE A 159 -12.88 -21.47 18.54
N ASP A 160 -11.96 -21.81 17.64
CA ASP A 160 -11.69 -20.97 16.47
C ASP A 160 -12.82 -21.08 15.43
N GLY A 161 -12.81 -20.17 14.45
CA GLY A 161 -13.86 -20.09 13.43
C GLY A 161 -14.08 -21.39 12.66
N TYR A 162 -13.03 -22.15 12.32
CA TYR A 162 -13.18 -23.42 11.60
C TYR A 162 -13.87 -24.47 12.46
N SER A 163 -13.46 -24.56 13.73
CA SER A 163 -14.08 -25.48 14.69
C SER A 163 -15.56 -25.15 14.93
N VAL A 164 -15.93 -23.85 14.93
CA VAL A 164 -17.33 -23.40 15.04
C VAL A 164 -18.16 -23.83 13.82
N ASP A 165 -17.60 -23.74 12.61
CA ASP A 165 -18.27 -24.19 11.38
C ASP A 165 -18.47 -25.71 11.37
N GLU A 166 -17.47 -26.47 11.81
CA GLU A 166 -17.52 -27.95 11.83
C GLU A 166 -18.61 -28.49 12.76
N ILE A 167 -18.86 -27.83 13.90
CA ILE A 167 -19.97 -28.18 14.80
C ILE A 167 -21.33 -27.67 14.29
N GLY A 168 -21.33 -26.95 13.17
CA GLY A 168 -22.53 -26.56 12.44
C GLY A 168 -23.24 -25.31 12.96
N LEU A 169 -22.55 -24.47 13.74
CA LEU A 169 -23.08 -23.17 14.14
C LEU A 169 -22.94 -22.16 13.00
N LEU A 170 -23.74 -21.08 13.06
CA LEU A 170 -23.63 -20.00 12.10
C LEU A 170 -22.45 -19.11 12.49
N LYS A 171 -21.44 -19.08 11.62
CA LYS A 171 -20.33 -18.13 11.64
C LYS A 171 -20.54 -17.14 10.49
N GLU A 172 -20.54 -15.87 10.82
CA GLU A 172 -20.63 -14.76 9.86
C GLU A 172 -19.34 -13.96 9.95
N ASP A 173 -18.62 -13.86 8.83
CA ASP A 173 -17.41 -13.06 8.76
C ASP A 173 -17.76 -11.61 8.41
N VAL A 174 -17.78 -10.75 9.44
CA VAL A 174 -17.94 -9.30 9.28
C VAL A 174 -16.56 -8.68 9.05
N LEU A 175 -16.11 -8.71 7.80
CA LEU A 175 -14.83 -8.16 7.40
C LEU A 175 -14.88 -6.63 7.37
N ALA A 176 -13.86 -5.98 7.92
CA ALA A 176 -13.68 -4.53 7.87
C ALA A 176 -12.65 -4.17 6.81
N THR A 177 -13.12 -3.67 5.68
CA THR A 177 -12.27 -3.31 4.55
C THR A 177 -12.10 -1.79 4.50
N LYS A 178 -10.85 -1.33 4.68
CA LYS A 178 -10.49 0.09 4.62
C LYS A 178 -10.81 0.71 3.26
N GLU A 179 -10.75 -0.09 2.19
CA GLU A 179 -11.06 0.39 0.85
C GLU A 179 -12.50 0.90 0.74
N LEU A 180 -13.48 0.15 1.27
CA LEU A 180 -14.87 0.56 1.23
C LEU A 180 -15.12 1.85 2.03
N ALA A 181 -14.41 2.05 3.15
CA ALA A 181 -14.46 3.31 3.90
C ALA A 181 -13.89 4.48 3.07
N LYS A 182 -12.76 4.28 2.40
CA LYS A 182 -12.17 5.29 1.50
C LYS A 182 -13.11 5.63 0.34
N LEU A 183 -13.64 4.63 -0.37
CA LEU A 183 -14.57 4.84 -1.48
C LEU A 183 -15.82 5.59 -1.03
N SER A 184 -16.39 5.20 0.12
CA SER A 184 -17.54 5.89 0.72
C SER A 184 -17.22 7.36 1.03
N ALA A 185 -16.04 7.64 1.62
CA ALA A 185 -15.62 9.00 1.91
C ALA A 185 -15.44 9.85 0.64
N VAL A 186 -14.81 9.29 -0.41
CA VAL A 186 -14.65 10.00 -1.70
C VAL A 186 -16.02 10.27 -2.32
N ILE A 187 -16.91 9.27 -2.39
CA ILE A 187 -18.27 9.44 -2.91
C ILE A 187 -19.04 10.50 -2.12
N ALA A 188 -18.92 10.51 -0.78
CA ALA A 188 -19.58 11.51 0.06
C ALA A 188 -19.06 12.94 -0.23
N LEU A 189 -17.75 13.10 -0.47
CA LEU A 189 -17.20 14.38 -0.92
C LEU A 189 -17.71 14.76 -2.31
N VAL A 190 -17.78 13.81 -3.25
CA VAL A 190 -18.24 14.08 -4.61
C VAL A 190 -19.72 14.49 -4.62
N ASN A 191 -20.59 13.73 -3.98
CA ASN A 191 -22.02 14.01 -3.92
C ASN A 191 -22.30 15.37 -3.27
N ARG A 192 -21.58 15.70 -2.19
CA ARG A 192 -21.75 16.97 -1.47
C ARG A 192 -21.31 18.19 -2.28
N ASN A 193 -20.18 18.11 -2.97
CA ASN A 193 -19.55 19.27 -3.60
C ASN A 193 -19.90 19.43 -5.09
N PHE A 194 -20.25 18.34 -5.78
CA PHE A 194 -20.57 18.33 -7.20
C PHE A 194 -22.04 18.00 -7.49
N GLY A 195 -22.87 17.88 -6.45
CA GLY A 195 -24.31 17.62 -6.57
C GLY A 195 -24.65 16.30 -7.26
N GLN A 196 -23.77 15.31 -7.13
CA GLN A 196 -23.96 14.00 -7.74
C GLN A 196 -24.72 13.06 -6.80
N GLU A 197 -25.26 11.99 -7.36
CA GLU A 197 -25.90 10.88 -6.63
C GLU A 197 -25.15 9.58 -6.94
N LEU A 198 -23.84 9.60 -6.71
CA LEU A 198 -22.99 8.44 -6.91
C LEU A 198 -23.16 7.46 -5.75
N THR A 199 -23.12 6.19 -6.11
CA THR A 199 -22.98 5.05 -5.21
C THR A 199 -22.01 4.06 -5.85
N ILE A 200 -21.43 3.16 -5.06
CA ILE A 200 -20.59 2.08 -5.60
C ILE A 200 -21.39 1.28 -6.65
N GLY A 201 -22.65 0.96 -6.37
CA GLY A 201 -23.53 0.24 -7.28
C GLY A 201 -23.70 0.94 -8.63
N ARG A 202 -23.99 2.25 -8.63
CA ARG A 202 -24.13 3.05 -9.86
C ARG A 202 -22.85 3.05 -10.70
N ILE A 203 -21.70 3.24 -10.08
CA ILE A 203 -20.40 3.26 -10.79
C ILE A 203 -20.12 1.86 -11.38
N THR A 204 -20.32 0.81 -10.59
CA THR A 204 -19.96 -0.57 -10.96
C THR A 204 -20.95 -1.28 -11.87
N GLN A 205 -22.15 -0.72 -12.08
CA GLN A 205 -23.18 -1.31 -12.93
C GLN A 205 -23.42 -0.48 -14.19
N ASP A 206 -23.46 0.85 -14.07
CA ASP A 206 -23.92 1.73 -15.14
C ASP A 206 -22.78 2.47 -15.85
N MET A 207 -21.57 2.49 -15.27
CA MET A 207 -20.48 3.38 -15.70
C MET A 207 -19.19 2.63 -16.05
N LEU A 208 -19.27 1.34 -16.38
CA LEU A 208 -18.10 0.51 -16.68
C LEU A 208 -17.41 0.84 -18.02
N GLU A 209 -18.04 1.62 -18.90
CA GLU A 209 -17.49 1.94 -20.23
C GLU A 209 -16.65 3.23 -20.25
N ASP A 210 -16.31 3.81 -19.09
CA ASP A 210 -15.53 5.06 -19.03
C ASP A 210 -14.07 4.88 -19.50
N GLY A 211 -13.79 5.33 -20.72
CA GLY A 211 -12.45 5.26 -21.31
C GLY A 211 -11.38 6.06 -20.57
N LYS A 212 -11.75 7.09 -19.78
CA LYS A 212 -10.77 7.83 -18.96
C LYS A 212 -10.21 6.96 -17.85
N THR A 213 -11.06 6.17 -17.20
CA THR A 213 -10.67 5.22 -16.15
C THR A 213 -9.67 4.20 -16.66
N TYR A 214 -9.96 3.59 -17.82
CA TYR A 214 -9.06 2.63 -18.44
C TYR A 214 -7.74 3.25 -18.87
N ARG A 215 -7.77 4.44 -19.49
CA ARG A 215 -6.55 5.16 -19.87
C ARG A 215 -5.69 5.50 -18.65
N LEU A 216 -6.29 5.96 -17.56
CA LEU A 216 -5.58 6.24 -16.31
C LEU A 216 -4.80 5.01 -15.81
N LEU A 217 -5.42 3.82 -15.87
CA LEU A 217 -4.79 2.56 -15.50
C LEU A 217 -3.70 2.15 -16.49
N SER A 218 -3.98 2.25 -17.80
CA SER A 218 -3.03 1.96 -18.89
C SER A 218 -1.80 2.85 -18.87
N ASP A 219 -1.91 4.08 -18.38
CA ASP A 219 -0.79 5.02 -18.18
C ASP A 219 0.03 4.69 -16.92
N GLY A 220 -0.39 3.69 -16.12
CA GLY A 220 0.29 3.27 -14.89
C GLY A 220 0.02 4.17 -13.70
N ASN A 221 -1.03 5.00 -13.73
CA ASN A 221 -1.41 5.85 -12.60
C ASN A 221 -2.26 5.06 -11.59
N THR A 222 -1.72 4.00 -11.00
CA THR A 222 -2.45 3.06 -10.14
C THR A 222 -2.23 3.25 -8.63
N GLN A 223 -1.53 4.30 -8.18
CA GLN A 223 -1.32 4.55 -6.75
C GLN A 223 -2.67 4.75 -6.03
N ASN A 224 -2.76 4.18 -4.82
CA ASN A 224 -3.99 4.06 -4.01
C ASN A 224 -5.20 3.39 -4.68
N VAL A 225 -5.06 2.83 -5.89
CA VAL A 225 -6.11 2.00 -6.51
C VAL A 225 -6.01 0.59 -5.91
N PHE A 226 -7.09 0.14 -5.28
CA PHE A 226 -7.17 -1.17 -4.63
C PHE A 226 -6.72 -2.30 -5.55
N GLN A 227 -5.98 -3.28 -5.00
CA GLN A 227 -5.34 -4.40 -5.72
C GLN A 227 -4.27 -4.02 -6.76
N PHE A 228 -4.31 -2.81 -7.35
CA PHE A 228 -3.54 -2.46 -8.54
C PHE A 228 -2.34 -1.53 -8.27
N SER A 229 -1.99 -1.25 -7.01
CA SER A 229 -0.97 -0.26 -6.65
C SER A 229 0.48 -0.76 -6.58
N SER A 230 0.72 -2.08 -6.64
CA SER A 230 2.08 -2.62 -6.57
C SER A 230 2.86 -2.36 -7.86
N PRO A 231 4.18 -2.05 -7.83
CA PRO A 231 4.93 -1.73 -9.05
C PRO A 231 4.83 -2.80 -10.14
N GLY A 232 4.83 -4.07 -9.73
CA GLY A 232 4.73 -5.20 -10.66
C GLY A 232 3.37 -5.31 -11.33
N ILE A 233 2.27 -5.19 -10.57
CA ILE A 233 0.93 -5.23 -11.17
C ILE A 233 0.63 -3.97 -11.98
N THR A 234 1.16 -2.81 -11.58
CA THR A 234 1.10 -1.57 -12.38
C THR A 234 1.71 -1.81 -13.76
N ARG A 235 2.92 -2.39 -13.82
CA ARG A 235 3.58 -2.71 -15.08
C ARG A 235 2.77 -3.71 -15.91
N PHE A 236 2.23 -4.74 -15.28
CA PHE A 236 1.38 -5.70 -15.98
C PHE A 236 0.10 -5.06 -16.55
N ILE A 237 -0.52 -4.12 -15.85
CA ILE A 237 -1.66 -3.34 -16.36
C ILE A 237 -1.25 -2.48 -17.56
N GLN A 238 -0.10 -1.79 -17.47
CA GLN A 238 0.45 -1.04 -18.60
C GLN A 238 0.76 -1.96 -19.78
N ASP A 239 1.17 -3.21 -19.52
CA ASP A 239 1.39 -4.16 -20.58
C ASP A 239 0.08 -4.62 -21.22
N VAL A 240 -0.94 -4.94 -20.41
CA VAL A 240 -2.25 -5.38 -20.89
C VAL A 240 -3.00 -4.29 -21.66
N GLN A 241 -2.84 -3.01 -21.31
CA GLN A 241 -3.64 -1.90 -21.87
C GLN A 241 -5.15 -2.20 -21.80
N PRO A 242 -5.73 -2.33 -20.58
CA PRO A 242 -7.13 -2.73 -20.42
C PRO A 242 -8.08 -1.73 -21.10
N GLU A 243 -9.14 -2.24 -21.74
CA GLU A 243 -10.22 -1.38 -22.31
C GLU A 243 -11.61 -1.77 -21.80
N CYS A 244 -11.71 -2.83 -21.00
CA CYS A 244 -12.99 -3.29 -20.43
C CYS A 244 -12.79 -3.91 -19.04
N ILE A 245 -13.90 -4.17 -18.34
CA ILE A 245 -13.86 -4.73 -16.99
C ILE A 245 -13.27 -6.15 -16.97
N GLU A 246 -13.53 -6.96 -18.01
CA GLU A 246 -13.02 -8.34 -18.10
C GLU A 246 -11.48 -8.37 -18.08
N ASP A 247 -10.83 -7.37 -18.68
CA ASP A 247 -9.36 -7.24 -18.63
C ASP A 247 -8.88 -7.06 -17.18
N LEU A 248 -9.56 -6.24 -16.38
CA LEU A 248 -9.20 -6.02 -14.98
C LEU A 248 -9.46 -7.26 -14.11
N ILE A 249 -10.51 -8.02 -14.41
CA ILE A 249 -10.80 -9.31 -13.75
C ILE A 249 -9.69 -10.31 -14.06
N ALA A 250 -9.26 -10.39 -15.33
CA ALA A 250 -8.16 -11.24 -15.76
C ALA A 250 -6.83 -10.82 -15.12
N VAL A 251 -6.51 -9.52 -15.10
CA VAL A 251 -5.30 -8.98 -14.43
C VAL A 251 -5.23 -9.44 -12.98
N ASN A 252 -6.33 -9.29 -12.24
CA ASN A 252 -6.41 -9.65 -10.83
C ASN A 252 -6.22 -11.17 -10.59
N ALA A 253 -6.68 -12.00 -11.53
CA ALA A 253 -6.52 -13.45 -11.46
C ALA A 253 -5.13 -13.94 -11.91
N LEU A 254 -4.54 -13.28 -12.92
CA LEU A 254 -3.32 -13.71 -13.60
C LEU A 254 -2.03 -13.18 -12.97
N TYR A 255 -2.03 -12.09 -12.23
CA TYR A 255 -0.78 -11.53 -11.69
C TYR A 255 -0.35 -12.25 -10.38
N ARG A 256 0.11 -13.49 -10.50
CA ARG A 256 0.48 -14.38 -9.38
C ARG A 256 1.71 -15.23 -9.75
N PRO A 257 2.51 -15.71 -8.79
CA PRO A 257 3.73 -16.49 -9.10
C PRO A 257 3.46 -17.70 -10.01
N ALA A 258 2.40 -18.47 -9.72
CA ALA A 258 2.08 -19.69 -10.46
C ALA A 258 1.73 -19.46 -11.94
N THR A 259 1.12 -18.32 -12.27
CA THR A 259 0.73 -17.95 -13.64
C THR A 259 1.87 -17.29 -14.41
N LEU A 260 2.76 -16.56 -13.71
CA LEU A 260 3.99 -16.02 -14.28
C LEU A 260 4.94 -17.14 -14.72
N ASP A 261 5.09 -18.20 -13.91
CA ASP A 261 6.00 -19.32 -14.20
C ASP A 261 5.62 -20.10 -15.47
N ILE A 262 4.34 -20.08 -15.86
CA ILE A 262 3.82 -20.81 -17.02
C ILE A 262 3.62 -19.92 -18.26
N GLY A 263 3.96 -18.62 -18.19
CA GLY A 263 3.85 -17.68 -19.31
C GLY A 263 2.42 -17.21 -19.65
N ALA A 264 1.43 -17.51 -18.80
CA ALA A 264 0.03 -17.17 -19.09
C ALA A 264 -0.23 -15.64 -19.13
N THR A 265 0.54 -14.86 -18.36
CA THR A 265 0.50 -13.40 -18.39
C THR A 265 0.97 -12.85 -19.74
N ASP A 266 2.06 -13.41 -20.28
CA ASP A 266 2.68 -12.94 -21.52
C ASP A 266 1.78 -13.27 -22.71
N ASP A 267 1.21 -14.48 -22.73
CA ASP A 267 0.23 -14.88 -23.74
C ASP A 267 -1.01 -13.99 -23.69
N TYR A 268 -1.54 -13.68 -22.50
CA TYR A 268 -2.69 -12.76 -22.37
C TYR A 268 -2.38 -11.39 -22.97
N VAL A 269 -1.20 -10.81 -22.67
CA VAL A 269 -0.77 -9.52 -23.22
C VAL A 269 -0.69 -9.57 -24.75
N ARG A 270 -0.05 -10.60 -25.32
CA ARG A 270 0.10 -10.75 -26.77
C ARG A 270 -1.23 -10.88 -27.48
N PHE A 271 -2.16 -11.65 -26.92
CA PHE A 271 -3.51 -11.79 -27.48
C PHE A 271 -4.30 -10.49 -27.36
N ARG A 272 -4.23 -9.83 -26.20
CA ARG A 272 -4.97 -8.60 -25.93
C ARG A 272 -4.54 -7.44 -26.83
N ARG A 273 -3.26 -7.36 -27.15
CA ARG A 273 -2.66 -6.38 -28.08
C ARG A 273 -2.82 -6.74 -29.55
N GLY A 274 -3.35 -7.93 -29.86
CA GLY A 274 -3.49 -8.40 -31.24
C GLY A 274 -2.16 -8.77 -31.91
N GLU A 275 -1.09 -8.99 -31.13
CA GLU A 275 0.22 -9.43 -31.64
C GLU A 275 0.16 -10.89 -32.14
N VAL A 276 -0.74 -11.68 -31.55
CA VAL A 276 -1.01 -13.08 -31.92
C VAL A 276 -2.51 -13.34 -31.88
N ALA A 277 -3.03 -14.11 -32.84
CA ALA A 277 -4.42 -14.56 -32.81
C ALA A 277 -4.61 -15.70 -31.78
N PRO A 278 -5.59 -15.61 -30.88
CA PRO A 278 -5.86 -16.68 -29.92
C PRO A 278 -6.43 -17.93 -30.61
N VAL A 279 -6.03 -19.10 -30.14
CA VAL A 279 -6.52 -20.40 -30.60
C VAL A 279 -7.44 -20.98 -29.54
N TYR A 280 -8.65 -21.36 -29.97
CA TYR A 280 -9.65 -21.97 -29.10
C TYR A 280 -9.78 -23.45 -29.43
N ASN A 281 -9.67 -24.31 -28.41
CA ASN A 281 -10.01 -25.72 -28.58
C ASN A 281 -11.52 -25.89 -28.83
N TYR A 282 -11.87 -27.02 -29.44
CA TYR A 282 -13.22 -27.44 -29.74
C TYR A 282 -14.15 -27.27 -28.54
N GLY A 283 -15.28 -26.57 -28.75
CA GLY A 283 -16.29 -26.35 -27.72
C GLY A 283 -15.90 -25.41 -26.57
N CYS A 284 -14.68 -24.86 -26.55
CA CYS A 284 -14.20 -24.01 -25.45
C CYS A 284 -14.46 -22.51 -25.64
N TYR A 285 -14.76 -22.05 -26.87
CA TYR A 285 -14.86 -20.61 -27.20
C TYR A 285 -15.75 -19.82 -26.23
N GLU A 286 -16.99 -20.26 -26.00
CA GLU A 286 -17.91 -19.53 -25.13
C GLU A 286 -17.42 -19.41 -23.68
N ALA A 287 -16.69 -20.41 -23.18
CA ALA A 287 -16.13 -20.39 -21.84
C ALA A 287 -14.89 -19.51 -21.72
N THR A 288 -14.06 -19.43 -22.77
CA THR A 288 -12.73 -18.80 -22.72
C THR A 288 -12.56 -17.56 -23.61
N LYS A 289 -13.60 -17.08 -24.30
CA LYS A 289 -13.53 -15.88 -25.15
C LYS A 289 -13.06 -14.62 -24.41
N ASN A 290 -13.48 -14.44 -23.16
CA ASN A 290 -13.07 -13.29 -22.33
C ASN A 290 -11.62 -13.40 -21.83
N THR A 291 -10.96 -14.52 -22.07
CA THR A 291 -9.57 -14.77 -21.67
C THR A 291 -8.73 -15.30 -22.81
N PHE A 292 -9.15 -15.04 -24.06
CA PHE A 292 -8.39 -15.37 -25.26
C PHE A 292 -7.99 -16.86 -25.37
N GLY A 293 -8.85 -17.76 -24.89
CA GLY A 293 -8.59 -19.21 -24.92
C GLY A 293 -7.86 -19.75 -23.69
N ILE A 294 -7.34 -18.88 -22.81
CA ILE A 294 -6.61 -19.26 -21.60
C ILE A 294 -7.61 -19.65 -20.50
N MET A 295 -7.40 -20.80 -19.83
CA MET A 295 -8.24 -21.25 -18.71
C MET A 295 -7.80 -20.59 -17.39
N VAL A 296 -8.15 -19.32 -17.22
CA VAL A 296 -7.80 -18.50 -16.05
C VAL A 296 -8.68 -18.81 -14.84
N TYR A 297 -9.97 -19.08 -15.05
CA TYR A 297 -10.94 -19.19 -13.96
C TYR A 297 -11.41 -20.61 -13.69
N GLN A 298 -11.79 -20.87 -12.44
CA GLN A 298 -12.39 -22.15 -12.04
C GLN A 298 -13.67 -22.43 -12.79
N GLU A 299 -14.48 -21.39 -12.96
CA GLU A 299 -15.76 -21.42 -13.65
C GLU A 299 -15.60 -21.78 -15.15
N GLN A 300 -14.45 -21.53 -15.76
CA GLN A 300 -14.21 -21.84 -17.17
C GLN A 300 -14.07 -23.35 -17.41
N PHE A 301 -13.18 -24.02 -16.68
CA PHE A 301 -13.07 -25.48 -16.82
C PHE A 301 -14.34 -26.18 -16.32
N MET A 302 -15.04 -25.61 -15.33
CA MET A 302 -16.34 -26.11 -14.90
C MET A 302 -17.37 -26.02 -16.03
N SER A 303 -17.44 -24.88 -16.72
CA SER A 303 -18.30 -24.70 -17.89
C SER A 303 -17.94 -25.70 -18.99
N VAL A 304 -16.67 -25.87 -19.32
CA VAL A 304 -16.22 -26.83 -20.35
C VAL A 304 -16.56 -28.27 -19.96
N ALA A 305 -16.36 -28.66 -18.70
CA ALA A 305 -16.75 -29.98 -18.21
C ALA A 305 -18.26 -30.23 -18.31
N HIS A 306 -19.07 -29.20 -18.06
CA HIS A 306 -20.53 -29.27 -18.19
C HIS A 306 -20.97 -29.35 -19.66
N THR A 307 -20.54 -28.39 -20.49
CA THR A 307 -21.05 -28.23 -21.86
C THR A 307 -20.44 -29.21 -22.84
N LEU A 308 -19.13 -29.50 -22.72
CA LEU A 308 -18.42 -30.43 -23.59
C LEU A 308 -18.33 -31.83 -22.99
N GLY A 309 -17.99 -31.93 -21.71
CA GLY A 309 -17.85 -33.22 -21.00
C GLY A 309 -19.19 -33.85 -20.57
N GLY A 310 -20.30 -33.13 -20.67
CA GLY A 310 -21.63 -33.62 -20.28
C GLY A 310 -21.81 -33.84 -18.77
N PHE A 311 -20.99 -33.22 -17.92
CA PHE A 311 -21.10 -33.36 -16.47
C PHE A 311 -22.32 -32.62 -15.95
N ASP A 312 -23.00 -33.15 -14.93
CA ASP A 312 -23.98 -32.35 -14.18
C ASP A 312 -23.27 -31.35 -13.24
N LEU A 313 -24.04 -30.45 -12.62
CA LEU A 313 -23.50 -29.44 -11.70
C LEU A 313 -22.77 -30.04 -10.49
N GLY A 314 -23.25 -31.19 -9.99
CA GLY A 314 -22.64 -31.87 -8.84
C GLY A 314 -21.28 -32.48 -9.18
N LYS A 315 -21.19 -33.16 -10.32
CA LYS A 315 -19.95 -33.74 -10.87
C LYS A 315 -18.94 -32.67 -11.26
N THR A 316 -19.42 -31.51 -11.70
CA THR A 316 -18.58 -30.35 -12.02
C THR A 316 -17.93 -29.75 -10.77
N ASP A 317 -18.66 -29.60 -9.64
CA ASP A 317 -18.04 -29.20 -8.36
C ASP A 317 -17.11 -30.30 -7.81
N LEU A 318 -17.42 -31.58 -8.05
CA LEU A 318 -16.54 -32.69 -7.70
C LEU A 318 -15.18 -32.58 -8.42
N LEU A 319 -15.17 -32.22 -9.71
CA LEU A 319 -13.96 -31.93 -10.48
C LEU A 319 -13.16 -30.79 -9.85
N ARG A 320 -13.79 -29.65 -9.56
CA ARG A 320 -13.14 -28.51 -8.90
C ARG A 320 -12.48 -28.90 -7.57
N LYS A 321 -13.15 -29.73 -6.76
CA LYS A 321 -12.60 -30.26 -5.50
C LYS A 321 -11.46 -31.25 -5.71
N ALA A 322 -11.59 -32.15 -6.69
CA ALA A 322 -10.58 -33.15 -7.01
C ALA A 322 -9.25 -32.49 -7.39
N ILE A 323 -9.33 -31.46 -8.22
CA ILE A 323 -8.23 -30.58 -8.61
C ILE A 323 -7.59 -29.93 -7.37
N GLY A 324 -8.37 -29.27 -6.53
CA GLY A 324 -7.84 -28.56 -5.36
C GLY A 324 -7.18 -29.49 -4.33
N LYS A 325 -7.72 -30.71 -4.13
CA LYS A 325 -7.19 -31.70 -3.17
C LYS A 325 -6.16 -32.66 -3.77
N LYS A 326 -5.83 -32.54 -5.06
CA LYS A 326 -4.88 -33.41 -5.77
C LYS A 326 -5.16 -34.91 -5.62
N LYS A 327 -6.44 -35.31 -5.68
CA LYS A 327 -6.85 -36.72 -5.52
C LYS A 327 -6.68 -37.49 -6.85
N ALA A 328 -5.57 -38.20 -7.00
CA ALA A 328 -5.22 -38.90 -8.24
C ALA A 328 -6.31 -39.87 -8.74
N ASP A 329 -6.83 -40.73 -7.84
CA ASP A 329 -7.82 -41.75 -8.23
C ASP A 329 -9.14 -41.14 -8.74
N LEU A 330 -9.56 -40.04 -8.10
CA LEU A 330 -10.77 -39.32 -8.49
C LEU A 330 -10.57 -38.58 -9.82
N MET A 331 -9.38 -38.00 -10.04
CA MET A 331 -9.04 -37.35 -11.30
C MET A 331 -9.03 -38.34 -12.48
N ALA A 332 -8.49 -39.54 -12.28
CA ALA A 332 -8.49 -40.58 -13.32
C ALA A 332 -9.91 -41.01 -13.73
N THR A 333 -10.81 -41.14 -12.75
CA THR A 333 -12.22 -41.48 -13.00
C THR A 333 -12.92 -40.36 -13.79
N LEU A 334 -12.75 -39.11 -13.35
CA LEU A 334 -13.34 -37.96 -14.01
C LEU A 334 -12.77 -37.74 -15.42
N LYS A 335 -11.49 -38.08 -15.65
CA LYS A 335 -10.87 -38.02 -16.97
C LYS A 335 -11.59 -38.91 -17.97
N ALA A 336 -11.78 -40.19 -17.62
CA ALA A 336 -12.44 -41.15 -18.49
C ALA A 336 -13.87 -40.71 -18.84
N ASP A 337 -14.61 -40.22 -17.84
CA ASP A 337 -15.96 -39.70 -18.02
C ASP A 337 -16.01 -38.47 -18.92
N PHE A 338 -15.05 -37.54 -18.75
CA PHE A 338 -14.98 -36.32 -19.55
C PHE A 338 -14.68 -36.64 -21.02
N ILE A 339 -13.71 -37.51 -21.30
CA ILE A 339 -13.35 -37.88 -22.68
C ILE A 339 -14.53 -38.54 -23.37
N ALA A 340 -15.20 -39.50 -22.71
CA ALA A 340 -16.37 -40.16 -23.27
C ALA A 340 -17.50 -39.17 -23.58
N GLY A 341 -17.75 -38.20 -22.69
CA GLY A 341 -18.74 -37.14 -22.92
C GLY A 341 -18.34 -36.19 -24.06
N ALA A 342 -17.08 -35.75 -24.10
CA ALA A 342 -16.56 -34.86 -25.13
C ALA A 342 -16.63 -35.48 -26.53
N VAL A 343 -16.21 -36.75 -26.66
CA VAL A 343 -16.31 -37.50 -27.93
C VAL A 343 -17.77 -37.72 -28.32
N GLY A 344 -18.63 -38.04 -27.35
CA GLY A 344 -20.09 -38.13 -27.56
C GLY A 344 -20.71 -36.83 -28.07
N ASN A 345 -20.13 -35.69 -27.72
CA ASN A 345 -20.53 -34.34 -28.14
C ASN A 345 -19.80 -33.85 -29.41
N GLY A 346 -19.09 -34.72 -30.12
CA GLY A 346 -18.47 -34.43 -31.43
C GLY A 346 -17.04 -33.89 -31.37
N CYS A 347 -16.40 -33.87 -30.20
CA CYS A 347 -14.98 -33.51 -30.05
C CYS A 347 -14.07 -34.64 -30.57
N PRO A 348 -13.04 -34.35 -31.37
CA PRO A 348 -12.01 -35.33 -31.70
C PRO A 348 -11.29 -35.84 -30.45
N ASP A 349 -10.96 -37.14 -30.41
CA ASP A 349 -10.34 -37.80 -29.24
C ASP A 349 -9.02 -37.12 -28.81
N TYR A 350 -8.15 -36.80 -29.77
CA TYR A 350 -6.89 -36.11 -29.49
C TYR A 350 -7.09 -34.71 -28.88
N GLU A 351 -8.17 -34.03 -29.24
CA GLU A 351 -8.48 -32.68 -28.76
C GLU A 351 -9.17 -32.74 -27.40
N ALA A 352 -9.99 -33.76 -27.13
CA ALA A 352 -10.54 -34.03 -25.80
C ALA A 352 -9.43 -34.29 -24.78
N GLU A 353 -8.40 -35.06 -25.15
CA GLU A 353 -7.20 -35.29 -24.33
C GLU A 353 -6.42 -33.99 -24.07
N GLU A 354 -6.23 -33.14 -25.10
CA GLU A 354 -5.58 -31.85 -24.94
C GLU A 354 -6.36 -30.92 -23.99
N ILE A 355 -7.69 -30.84 -24.15
CA ILE A 355 -8.56 -30.03 -23.29
C ILE A 355 -8.48 -30.53 -21.84
N TRP A 356 -8.54 -31.85 -21.62
CA TRP A 356 -8.40 -32.40 -20.28
C TRP A 356 -7.04 -32.04 -19.66
N HIS A 357 -5.95 -32.15 -20.43
CA HIS A 357 -4.64 -31.75 -19.97
C HIS A 357 -4.62 -30.26 -19.56
N LYS A 358 -5.24 -29.37 -20.33
CA LYS A 358 -5.39 -27.95 -19.96
C LYS A 358 -6.16 -27.77 -18.66
N ILE A 359 -7.21 -28.54 -18.42
CA ILE A 359 -7.97 -28.52 -17.15
C ILE A 359 -7.08 -28.93 -15.97
N GLU A 360 -6.25 -29.98 -16.12
CA GLU A 360 -5.32 -30.42 -15.07
C GLU A 360 -4.25 -29.37 -14.75
N VAL A 361 -3.70 -28.71 -15.77
CA VAL A 361 -2.71 -27.64 -15.59
C VAL A 361 -3.37 -26.40 -14.98
N ALA A 362 -4.56 -25.99 -15.48
CA ALA A 362 -5.36 -24.90 -14.94
C ALA A 362 -5.68 -25.11 -13.46
N GLY A 363 -5.86 -26.36 -13.04
CA GLY A 363 -6.08 -26.69 -11.64
C GLY A 363 -4.99 -26.24 -10.67
N LYS A 364 -3.78 -25.95 -11.15
CA LYS A 364 -2.65 -25.47 -10.33
C LYS A 364 -2.65 -23.96 -10.12
N TYR A 365 -3.25 -23.19 -11.03
CA TYR A 365 -3.12 -21.74 -11.07
C TYR A 365 -4.45 -20.97 -11.17
N SER A 366 -5.52 -21.65 -11.58
CA SER A 366 -6.84 -21.05 -11.80
C SER A 366 -7.39 -20.36 -10.57
N PHE A 367 -8.18 -19.32 -10.82
CA PHE A 367 -8.71 -18.45 -9.78
C PHE A 367 -10.25 -18.45 -9.77
N ASN A 368 -10.85 -18.13 -8.62
CA ASN A 368 -12.30 -18.00 -8.56
C ASN A 368 -12.73 -16.68 -9.24
N ARG A 369 -13.52 -16.76 -10.31
CA ARG A 369 -13.94 -15.59 -11.09
C ARG A 369 -14.81 -14.66 -10.27
N SER A 370 -15.75 -15.19 -9.49
CA SER A 370 -16.67 -14.34 -8.71
C SER A 370 -15.92 -13.45 -7.71
N HIS A 371 -14.90 -13.98 -7.05
CA HIS A 371 -14.04 -13.24 -6.15
C HIS A 371 -13.17 -12.22 -6.91
N ALA A 372 -12.51 -12.64 -8.01
CA ALA A 372 -11.75 -11.71 -8.84
C ALA A 372 -12.60 -10.55 -9.37
N ALA A 373 -13.84 -10.84 -9.79
CA ALA A 373 -14.77 -9.86 -10.32
C ALA A 373 -15.21 -8.83 -9.26
N ALA A 374 -15.58 -9.27 -8.06
CA ALA A 374 -15.97 -8.38 -6.98
C ALA A 374 -14.84 -7.39 -6.62
N TYR A 375 -13.60 -7.89 -6.54
CA TYR A 375 -12.42 -7.08 -6.21
C TYR A 375 -11.99 -6.18 -7.38
N ALA A 376 -12.10 -6.64 -8.63
CA ALA A 376 -11.83 -5.83 -9.81
C ALA A 376 -12.84 -4.69 -9.98
N LEU A 377 -14.13 -4.93 -9.68
CA LEU A 377 -15.15 -3.87 -9.67
C LEU A 377 -14.88 -2.83 -8.57
N THR A 378 -14.43 -3.28 -7.40
CA THR A 378 -14.01 -2.38 -6.31
C THR A 378 -12.81 -1.53 -6.73
N ALA A 379 -11.80 -2.15 -7.36
CA ALA A 379 -10.65 -1.45 -7.92
C ALA A 379 -11.05 -0.44 -9.02
N TYR A 380 -11.94 -0.85 -9.93
CA TYR A 380 -12.50 0.00 -10.96
C TYR A 380 -13.21 1.22 -10.36
N CYS A 381 -14.02 1.04 -9.32
CA CYS A 381 -14.69 2.14 -8.63
C CYS A 381 -13.69 3.20 -8.12
N GLY A 382 -12.59 2.76 -7.51
CA GLY A 382 -11.52 3.66 -7.06
C GLY A 382 -10.83 4.37 -8.23
N ALA A 383 -10.48 3.64 -9.29
CA ALA A 383 -9.88 4.20 -10.50
C ALA A 383 -10.80 5.21 -11.20
N TRP A 384 -12.11 4.93 -11.23
CA TRP A 384 -13.12 5.80 -11.82
C TRP A 384 -13.26 7.11 -11.06
N LEU A 385 -13.32 7.04 -9.72
CA LEU A 385 -13.35 8.23 -8.86
C LEU A 385 -12.08 9.06 -9.02
N LYS A 386 -10.92 8.41 -9.16
CA LYS A 386 -9.64 9.06 -9.40
C LYS A 386 -9.59 9.76 -10.77
N ALA A 387 -10.08 9.10 -11.82
CA ALA A 387 -10.08 9.66 -13.17
C ALA A 387 -11.05 10.84 -13.34
N ASN A 388 -12.20 10.80 -12.66
CA ASN A 388 -13.28 11.77 -12.86
C ASN A 388 -13.37 12.84 -11.76
N TYR A 389 -12.90 12.54 -10.54
CA TYR A 389 -12.89 13.45 -9.38
C TYR A 389 -11.55 13.36 -8.64
N PRO A 390 -10.41 13.64 -9.31
CA PRO A 390 -9.08 13.42 -8.76
C PRO A 390 -8.86 14.14 -7.44
N SER A 391 -9.28 15.41 -7.33
CA SER A 391 -9.11 16.20 -6.12
C SER A 391 -9.80 15.55 -4.91
N ALA A 392 -11.04 15.06 -5.06
CA ALA A 392 -11.73 14.36 -3.98
C ALA A 392 -11.08 13.00 -3.64
N PHE A 393 -10.65 12.25 -4.66
CA PHE A 393 -9.94 10.99 -4.47
C PHE A 393 -8.63 11.17 -3.69
N TYR A 394 -7.79 12.11 -4.13
CA TYR A 394 -6.48 12.33 -3.53
C TYR A 394 -6.58 12.90 -2.10
N THR A 395 -7.58 13.73 -1.79
CA THR A 395 -7.82 14.18 -0.40
C THR A 395 -8.00 13.03 0.56
N VAL A 396 -8.83 12.04 0.18
CA VAL A 396 -9.04 10.85 0.99
C VAL A 396 -7.80 9.95 0.97
N ALA A 397 -7.18 9.74 -0.20
CA ALA A 397 -5.96 8.93 -0.30
C ALA A 397 -4.86 9.46 0.63
N LEU A 398 -4.65 10.78 0.68
CA LEU A 398 -3.69 11.45 1.56
C LEU A 398 -4.05 11.30 3.04
N GLN A 399 -5.33 11.39 3.39
CA GLN A 399 -5.79 11.19 4.76
C GLN A 399 -5.37 9.82 5.31
N TRP A 400 -5.43 8.78 4.47
CA TRP A 400 -5.13 7.39 4.83
C TRP A 400 -3.69 6.94 4.53
N ALA A 401 -2.88 7.78 3.88
CA ALA A 401 -1.51 7.45 3.50
C ALA A 401 -0.55 7.46 4.70
N ASP A 402 0.36 6.48 4.73
CA ASP A 402 1.55 6.56 5.57
C ASP A 402 2.53 7.62 5.02
N ASP A 403 3.38 8.18 5.87
CA ASP A 403 4.34 9.22 5.48
C ASP A 403 5.27 8.79 4.32
N LYS A 404 5.54 7.49 4.19
CA LYS A 404 6.35 6.91 3.09
C LYS A 404 5.62 6.85 1.74
N GLU A 405 4.28 6.85 1.74
CA GLU A 405 3.45 6.72 0.53
C GLU A 405 3.13 8.10 -0.07
N ILE A 406 3.10 9.14 0.76
CA ILE A 406 2.76 10.51 0.40
C ILE A 406 3.57 11.01 -0.82
N PRO A 407 4.92 10.89 -0.88
CA PRO A 407 5.66 11.42 -2.03
C PRO A 407 5.25 10.78 -3.36
N SER A 408 5.02 9.45 -3.37
CA SER A 408 4.56 8.72 -4.55
C SER A 408 3.18 9.16 -5.00
N LEU A 409 2.25 9.34 -4.04
CA LEU A 409 0.91 9.83 -4.30
C LEU A 409 0.92 11.25 -4.87
N MET A 410 1.73 12.14 -4.29
CA MET A 410 1.90 13.51 -4.76
C MET A 410 2.43 13.57 -6.19
N ALA A 411 3.48 12.80 -6.47
CA ALA A 411 4.11 12.75 -7.79
C ALA A 411 3.14 12.30 -8.88
N GLU A 412 2.34 11.27 -8.59
CA GLU A 412 1.35 10.76 -9.53
C GLU A 412 0.16 11.72 -9.67
N MET A 413 -0.31 12.30 -8.57
CA MET A 413 -1.39 13.29 -8.57
C MET A 413 -1.09 14.47 -9.49
N GLU A 414 0.10 15.07 -9.36
CA GLU A 414 0.55 16.19 -10.19
C GLU A 414 0.75 15.79 -11.66
N ARG A 415 1.02 14.51 -11.93
CA ARG A 415 1.19 13.99 -13.29
C ARG A 415 -0.14 13.75 -14.01
N CYS A 416 -1.14 13.21 -13.31
CA CYS A 416 -2.38 12.73 -13.93
C CYS A 416 -3.60 13.62 -13.67
N SER A 417 -3.46 14.72 -12.91
CA SER A 417 -4.58 15.59 -12.56
C SER A 417 -4.13 17.04 -12.31
N PRO A 418 -5.07 18.01 -12.31
CA PRO A 418 -4.78 19.39 -11.90
C PRO A 418 -4.67 19.56 -10.38
N ALA A 419 -4.98 18.51 -9.60
CA ALA A 419 -4.96 18.57 -8.15
C ALA A 419 -3.54 18.81 -7.64
N LYS A 420 -3.42 19.74 -6.70
CA LYS A 420 -2.12 20.10 -6.11
C LYS A 420 -2.24 20.22 -4.60
N ILE A 421 -1.23 19.69 -3.92
CA ILE A 421 -1.10 19.91 -2.49
C ILE A 421 -0.49 21.28 -2.28
N VAL A 422 -1.09 22.04 -1.37
CA VAL A 422 -0.59 23.35 -0.96
C VAL A 422 -0.25 23.32 0.52
N PRO A 423 0.64 24.23 0.97
CA PRO A 423 0.91 24.43 2.39
C PRO A 423 -0.39 24.55 3.21
N PRO A 424 -0.35 24.15 4.51
CA PRO A 424 -1.50 24.38 5.38
C PRO A 424 -1.82 25.88 5.43
N ASP A 425 -3.09 26.20 5.66
CA ASP A 425 -3.54 27.56 5.89
C ASP A 425 -4.32 27.61 7.20
N ILE A 426 -3.98 28.53 8.10
CA ILE A 426 -4.57 28.60 9.44
C ILE A 426 -6.10 28.81 9.43
N ASN A 427 -6.62 29.43 8.37
CA ASN A 427 -8.04 29.72 8.22
C ASN A 427 -8.79 28.68 7.36
N ARG A 428 -8.10 27.74 6.70
CA ARG A 428 -8.74 26.70 5.87
C ARG A 428 -8.46 25.28 6.36
N SER A 429 -7.21 24.98 6.73
CA SER A 429 -6.80 23.66 7.19
C SER A 429 -7.45 23.30 8.53
N GLY A 430 -7.67 22.00 8.75
CA GLY A 430 -8.23 21.45 9.97
C GLY A 430 -7.53 20.18 10.42
N THR A 431 -8.30 19.28 11.05
CA THR A 431 -7.83 17.95 11.47
C THR A 431 -7.56 17.03 10.29
N GLU A 432 -8.39 17.13 9.26
CA GLU A 432 -8.27 16.40 7.99
C GLU A 432 -7.74 17.32 6.89
N PHE A 433 -7.34 16.72 5.78
CA PHE A 433 -7.04 17.48 4.55
C PHE A 433 -8.30 18.22 4.07
N PHE A 434 -8.12 19.45 3.64
CA PHE A 434 -9.21 20.27 3.12
C PHE A 434 -8.98 20.57 1.64
N THR A 435 -10.03 20.52 0.82
CA THR A 435 -9.92 20.78 -0.62
C THR A 435 -10.76 21.96 -1.03
N ASP A 436 -10.13 22.89 -1.74
CA ASP A 436 -10.81 23.92 -2.49
C ASP A 436 -11.11 23.40 -3.90
N TYR A 437 -12.34 22.94 -4.12
CA TYR A 437 -12.76 22.40 -5.42
C TYR A 437 -12.87 23.47 -6.51
N ALA A 438 -12.77 24.77 -6.20
CA ALA A 438 -12.71 25.81 -7.21
C ALA A 438 -11.31 25.97 -7.82
N THR A 439 -10.25 25.58 -7.08
CA THR A 439 -8.85 25.72 -7.49
C THR A 439 -8.09 24.40 -7.56
N ASP A 440 -8.75 23.28 -7.20
CA ASP A 440 -8.15 21.95 -7.03
C ASP A 440 -6.96 21.94 -6.05
N GLU A 441 -6.98 22.85 -5.08
CA GLU A 441 -5.97 22.94 -4.02
C GLU A 441 -6.34 22.08 -2.82
N ILE A 442 -5.47 21.14 -2.48
CA ILE A 442 -5.58 20.30 -1.28
C ILE A 442 -4.66 20.87 -0.20
N PHE A 443 -5.25 21.50 0.81
CA PHE A 443 -4.56 22.08 1.94
C PHE A 443 -4.10 21.00 2.91
N TRP A 444 -2.82 21.06 3.26
CA TRP A 444 -2.23 20.17 4.24
C TRP A 444 -2.99 20.21 5.56
N SER A 445 -3.18 19.03 6.16
CA SER A 445 -3.78 18.92 7.49
C SER A 445 -2.85 19.50 8.56
N LEU A 446 -3.43 20.19 9.56
CA LEU A 446 -2.66 20.69 10.70
C LEU A 446 -2.14 19.56 11.59
N THR A 447 -2.81 18.40 11.61
CA THR A 447 -2.37 17.24 12.40
C THR A 447 -1.18 16.51 11.78
N ARG A 448 -0.92 16.75 10.49
CA ARG A 448 0.26 16.24 9.77
C ARG A 448 1.48 17.14 9.94
N ILE A 449 1.38 18.23 10.71
CA ILE A 449 2.53 19.01 11.12
C ILE A 449 3.17 18.34 12.34
N LYS A 450 4.47 18.07 12.27
CA LYS A 450 5.26 17.43 13.29
C LYS A 450 4.98 18.06 14.66
N GLN A 451 4.63 17.22 15.63
CA GLN A 451 4.32 17.61 17.01
C GLN A 451 3.06 18.46 17.21
N VAL A 452 2.25 18.70 16.18
CA VAL A 452 0.94 19.34 16.31
C VAL A 452 -0.12 18.24 16.40
N GLY A 453 -0.53 17.90 17.62
CA GLY A 453 -1.47 16.79 17.87
C GLY A 453 -2.94 17.17 17.69
N LEU A 454 -3.82 16.15 17.66
CA LEU A 454 -5.27 16.33 17.46
C LEU A 454 -5.89 17.38 18.40
N ARG A 455 -5.62 17.27 19.72
CA ARG A 455 -6.15 18.22 20.72
C ARG A 455 -5.73 19.67 20.46
N THR A 456 -4.50 19.87 19.97
CA THR A 456 -3.97 21.20 19.60
C THR A 456 -4.77 21.77 18.44
N VAL A 457 -5.00 20.96 17.41
CA VAL A 457 -5.75 21.37 16.20
C VAL A 457 -7.21 21.62 16.52
N GLU A 458 -7.88 20.74 17.27
CA GLU A 458 -9.27 20.93 17.71
C GLU A 458 -9.45 22.22 18.49
N TYR A 459 -8.51 22.56 19.38
CA TYR A 459 -8.53 23.82 20.12
C TYR A 459 -8.43 25.03 19.18
N ILE A 460 -7.49 25.01 18.24
CA ILE A 460 -7.28 26.08 17.25
C ILE A 460 -8.53 26.26 16.38
N VAL A 461 -9.06 25.16 15.83
CA VAL A 461 -10.26 25.19 14.98
C VAL A 461 -11.48 25.67 15.75
N THR A 462 -11.70 25.17 16.98
CA THR A 462 -12.81 25.61 17.83
C THR A 462 -12.73 27.10 18.15
N GLU A 463 -11.52 27.62 18.40
CA GLU A 463 -11.31 29.03 18.66
C GLU A 463 -11.57 29.86 17.39
N ARG A 464 -11.09 29.40 16.22
CA ARG A 464 -11.39 30.01 14.91
C ARG A 464 -12.88 30.06 14.61
N ASP A 465 -13.60 28.97 14.85
CA ASP A 465 -15.04 28.89 14.56
C ASP A 465 -15.86 29.82 15.48
N ARG A 466 -15.38 30.05 16.71
CA ARG A 466 -16.02 30.96 17.68
C ARG A 466 -15.67 32.42 17.44
N GLY A 467 -14.40 32.74 17.19
CA GLY A 467 -13.90 34.12 17.09
C GLY A 467 -13.73 34.63 15.66
N GLY A 468 -14.09 33.83 14.66
CA GLY A 468 -13.89 34.12 13.24
C GLY A 468 -12.45 33.85 12.78
N ALA A 469 -12.21 34.08 11.49
CA ALA A 469 -10.89 33.93 10.87
C ALA A 469 -9.81 34.73 11.63
N TYR A 470 -8.61 34.15 11.75
CA TYR A 470 -7.46 34.90 12.23
C TYR A 470 -7.13 36.02 11.26
N THR A 471 -6.59 37.14 11.77
CA THR A 471 -6.18 38.31 10.97
C THR A 471 -4.66 38.44 10.81
N GLY A 472 -3.88 37.65 11.54
CA GLY A 472 -2.42 37.63 11.50
C GLY A 472 -1.82 36.79 12.64
N ILE A 473 -0.50 36.69 12.70
CA ILE A 473 0.23 35.89 13.70
C ILE A 473 0.05 36.43 15.12
N GLU A 474 0.04 37.75 15.32
CA GLU A 474 -0.20 38.36 16.63
C GLU A 474 -1.64 38.09 17.10
N ASN A 475 -2.61 38.23 16.19
CA ASN A 475 -4.00 37.92 16.49
C ASN A 475 -4.18 36.45 16.90
N PHE A 476 -3.54 35.53 16.18
CA PHE A 476 -3.52 34.11 16.54
C PHE A 476 -2.92 33.90 17.94
N ILE A 477 -1.74 34.47 18.22
CA ILE A 477 -1.07 34.29 19.51
C ILE A 477 -1.93 34.86 20.65
N HIS A 478 -2.48 36.07 20.50
CA HIS A 478 -3.28 36.70 21.55
C HIS A 478 -4.59 35.95 21.83
N ARG A 479 -5.21 35.36 20.81
CA ARG A 479 -6.43 34.56 20.96
C ARG A 479 -6.15 33.19 21.59
N ILE A 480 -5.13 32.48 21.12
CA ILE A 480 -4.80 31.13 21.59
C ILE A 480 -4.19 31.14 22.99
N PHE A 481 -3.27 32.07 23.25
CA PHE A 481 -2.52 32.16 24.50
C PHE A 481 -3.17 33.10 25.52
N ARG A 482 -4.41 33.58 25.29
CA ARG A 482 -5.13 34.53 26.15
C ARG A 482 -5.10 34.17 27.65
N TYR A 483 -5.21 32.88 27.95
CA TYR A 483 -5.26 32.36 29.32
C TYR A 483 -3.93 31.85 29.85
N LYS A 484 -2.83 32.03 29.09
CA LYS A 484 -1.50 31.56 29.45
C LYS A 484 -0.71 32.67 30.11
N LEU A 485 -0.32 32.45 31.37
CA LEU A 485 0.38 33.44 32.20
C LEU A 485 1.92 33.31 32.14
N LYS A 486 2.43 32.39 31.31
CA LYS A 486 3.85 32.09 31.14
C LYS A 486 4.42 32.82 29.92
N LYS A 487 5.63 33.36 30.06
CA LYS A 487 6.49 33.75 28.93
C LYS A 487 7.47 32.62 28.62
N TYR A 488 7.74 32.41 27.34
CA TYR A 488 8.63 31.36 26.88
C TYR A 488 10.08 31.82 26.86
N SER A 489 11.02 30.90 27.10
CA SER A 489 12.46 31.19 26.96
C SER A 489 12.99 30.82 25.57
N TYR A 490 12.46 29.75 24.98
CA TYR A 490 12.83 29.24 23.66
C TYR A 490 11.69 28.37 23.12
N TRP A 491 11.76 27.98 21.86
CA TRP A 491 10.70 27.23 21.17
C TRP A 491 10.30 25.92 21.87
N ASP A 492 11.28 25.21 22.41
CA ASP A 492 11.13 23.86 22.97
C ASP A 492 10.78 23.83 24.47
N ASP A 493 10.51 24.98 25.07
CA ASP A 493 10.25 25.14 26.50
C ASP A 493 8.94 24.41 26.90
N PRO A 494 9.03 23.35 27.74
CA PRO A 494 7.89 22.52 28.08
C PRO A 494 6.88 23.26 28.94
N ASP A 495 5.59 23.06 28.67
CA ASP A 495 4.53 23.50 29.58
C ASP A 495 4.44 22.55 30.79
N ASN A 496 3.97 23.08 31.91
CA ASN A 496 3.54 22.22 33.01
C ASN A 496 2.23 21.48 32.63
N ALA A 497 1.94 20.38 33.32
CA ALA A 497 0.82 19.51 32.97
C ALA A 497 -0.55 20.23 33.02
N GLU A 498 -0.75 21.16 33.95
CA GLU A 498 -2.02 21.88 34.10
C GLU A 498 -2.23 22.91 32.97
N GLU A 499 -1.20 23.66 32.60
CA GLU A 499 -1.25 24.61 31.49
C GLU A 499 -1.45 23.90 30.15
N ALA A 500 -0.78 22.76 29.93
CA ALA A 500 -0.92 21.96 28.73
C ALA A 500 -2.35 21.41 28.55
N VAL A 501 -3.06 21.13 29.65
CA VAL A 501 -4.47 20.71 29.62
C VAL A 501 -5.39 21.89 29.29
N LYS A 502 -5.16 23.08 29.85
CA LYS A 502 -6.00 24.26 29.64
C LYS A 502 -5.83 24.86 28.24
N VAL A 503 -4.59 24.99 27.78
CA VAL A 503 -4.23 25.52 26.47
C VAL A 503 -3.27 24.51 25.83
N PRO A 504 -3.77 23.56 25.02
CA PRO A 504 -2.97 22.50 24.41
C PRO A 504 -2.11 23.02 23.23
N VAL A 505 -1.66 24.27 23.30
CA VAL A 505 -0.80 24.94 22.31
C VAL A 505 0.40 25.55 23.03
N ASN A 506 1.61 25.29 22.52
CA ASN A 506 2.87 25.82 23.04
C ASN A 506 3.65 26.57 21.96
N ALA A 507 4.76 27.23 22.35
CA ALA A 507 5.59 27.99 21.41
C ALA A 507 6.14 27.11 20.26
N ARG A 508 6.46 25.84 20.53
CA ARG A 508 6.96 24.91 19.52
C ARG A 508 5.94 24.67 18.41
N HIS A 509 4.67 24.51 18.76
CA HIS A 509 3.60 24.36 17.78
C HIS A 509 3.53 25.59 16.86
N VAL A 510 3.64 26.81 17.43
CA VAL A 510 3.66 28.06 16.64
C VAL A 510 4.84 28.07 15.66
N LYS A 511 6.06 27.73 16.11
CA LYS A 511 7.23 27.60 15.22
C LYS A 511 6.96 26.62 14.08
N HIS A 512 6.49 25.42 14.37
CA HIS A 512 6.25 24.42 13.34
C HIS A 512 5.16 24.84 12.36
N MET A 513 4.10 25.51 12.83
CA MET A 513 3.04 26.06 11.98
C MET A 513 3.55 27.17 11.06
N ILE A 514 4.40 28.08 11.55
CA ILE A 514 5.04 29.10 10.71
C ILE A 514 5.96 28.43 9.68
N LEU A 515 6.80 27.50 10.12
CA LEU A 515 7.72 26.78 9.22
C LEU A 515 6.98 25.96 8.16
N ALA A 516 5.82 25.40 8.49
CA ALA A 516 4.95 24.66 7.56
C ALA A 516 4.26 25.57 6.53
N GLY A 517 4.09 26.86 6.82
CA GLY A 517 3.45 27.85 5.96
C GLY A 517 2.02 28.23 6.33
N CYS A 518 1.53 27.88 7.54
CA CYS A 518 0.15 28.13 7.98
C CYS A 518 -0.28 29.60 7.87
N PHE A 519 0.66 30.53 7.95
CA PHE A 519 0.40 31.97 7.97
C PHE A 519 0.77 32.65 6.66
N ASP A 520 1.23 31.92 5.64
CA ASP A 520 1.81 32.52 4.45
C ASP A 520 0.79 33.39 3.68
N ARG A 521 -0.45 32.90 3.52
CA ARG A 521 -1.49 33.64 2.78
C ARG A 521 -1.92 34.91 3.52
N ILE A 522 -2.08 34.82 4.84
CA ILE A 522 -2.59 35.93 5.65
C ILE A 522 -1.53 37.01 5.88
N GLU A 523 -0.28 36.61 6.05
CA GLU A 523 0.86 37.53 6.18
C GLU A 523 1.45 37.96 4.83
N LYS A 524 0.90 37.46 3.71
CA LYS A 524 1.34 37.72 2.33
C LYS A 524 2.82 37.38 2.11
N VAL A 525 3.26 36.26 2.65
CA VAL A 525 4.61 35.71 2.45
C VAL A 525 4.78 35.33 0.98
N GLY A 526 5.62 36.06 0.26
CA GLY A 526 5.90 35.83 -1.16
C GLY A 526 7.04 34.83 -1.39
N ALA A 527 7.96 34.71 -0.43
CA ALA A 527 9.09 33.79 -0.47
C ALA A 527 9.28 33.09 0.88
N VAL A 528 9.68 31.81 0.87
CA VAL A 528 9.89 31.01 2.10
C VAL A 528 10.91 31.64 3.08
N THR A 529 11.82 32.48 2.58
CA THR A 529 12.78 33.25 3.40
C THR A 529 12.13 34.32 4.27
N GLU A 530 10.98 34.87 3.86
CA GLU A 530 10.25 35.89 4.61
C GLU A 530 9.62 35.33 5.89
N ARG A 531 9.49 34.00 6.02
CA ARG A 531 9.07 33.33 7.27
C ARG A 531 10.00 33.63 8.45
N CYS A 532 11.24 34.08 8.19
CA CYS A 532 12.13 34.57 9.25
C CYS A 532 11.51 35.74 10.02
N ALA A 533 10.95 36.72 9.30
CA ALA A 533 10.34 37.90 9.92
C ALA A 533 9.09 37.52 10.72
N LEU A 534 8.32 36.53 10.25
CA LEU A 534 7.17 35.98 10.98
C LEU A 534 7.61 35.30 12.28
N LEU A 535 8.68 34.50 12.24
CA LEU A 535 9.23 33.86 13.44
C LEU A 535 9.74 34.88 14.46
N GLU A 536 10.38 35.97 14.02
CA GLU A 536 10.84 37.05 14.90
C GLU A 536 9.68 37.78 15.58
N ARG A 537 8.60 38.06 14.83
CA ARG A 537 7.36 38.64 15.36
C ARG A 537 6.72 37.70 16.39
N ALA A 538 6.56 36.42 16.05
CA ALA A 538 5.99 35.43 16.95
C ALA A 538 6.80 35.23 18.23
N ALA A 539 8.13 35.18 18.12
CA ALA A 539 9.01 35.06 19.28
C ALA A 539 8.87 36.27 20.22
N ARG A 540 8.79 37.48 19.65
CA ARG A 540 8.57 38.72 20.42
C ARG A 540 7.26 38.70 21.20
N GLU A 541 6.16 38.29 20.56
CA GLU A 541 4.86 38.14 21.22
C GLU A 541 4.86 37.05 22.30
N LEU A 542 5.60 35.96 22.10
CA LEU A 542 5.75 34.86 23.07
C LEU A 542 6.78 35.16 24.18
N GLY A 543 7.54 36.25 24.04
CA GLY A 543 8.41 36.80 25.08
C GLY A 543 9.90 36.48 24.98
N PHE A 544 10.42 36.05 23.82
CA PHE A 544 11.85 35.76 23.62
C PHE A 544 12.38 36.15 22.23
N SER A 545 13.69 36.06 22.03
CA SER A 545 14.36 36.31 20.74
C SER A 545 14.82 35.01 20.08
N LEU A 546 14.93 35.01 18.75
CA LEU A 546 15.42 33.85 18.00
C LEU A 546 16.87 33.49 18.37
N SER A 547 17.11 32.20 18.58
CA SER A 547 18.44 31.63 18.80
C SER A 547 19.24 31.57 17.50
N GLU A 548 20.49 32.05 17.51
CA GLU A 548 21.41 31.90 16.36
C GLU A 548 21.79 30.44 16.09
N LYS A 549 21.67 29.56 17.10
CA LYS A 549 21.90 28.12 16.93
C LYS A 549 20.85 27.47 16.02
N ASP A 550 19.60 27.91 16.13
CA ASP A 550 18.48 27.35 15.36
C ASP A 550 18.34 28.01 13.98
N PHE A 551 18.65 29.31 13.91
CA PHE A 551 18.54 30.12 12.70
C PHE A 551 19.79 30.98 12.48
N PRO A 552 20.89 30.38 11.98
CA PRO A 552 22.14 31.09 11.70
C PRO A 552 21.95 32.22 10.69
N GLN A 553 22.58 33.38 10.91
CA GLN A 553 22.36 34.57 10.08
C GLN A 553 22.70 34.35 8.59
N ASP A 554 23.73 33.56 8.31
CA ASP A 554 24.21 33.22 6.97
C ASP A 554 23.26 32.28 6.20
N MET A 555 22.37 31.59 6.91
CA MET A 555 21.38 30.66 6.35
C MET A 555 20.00 31.31 6.15
N ARG A 556 19.68 32.40 6.87
CA ARG A 556 18.36 33.06 6.82
C ARG A 556 17.99 33.57 5.42
N GLY A 557 18.96 33.95 4.60
CA GLY A 557 18.73 34.37 3.21
C GLY A 557 18.61 33.23 2.20
N ARG A 558 18.84 31.97 2.59
CA ARG A 558 18.94 30.84 1.67
C ARG A 558 17.60 30.12 1.52
N HIS A 559 17.06 30.09 0.31
CA HIS A 559 15.75 29.45 0.03
C HIS A 559 15.70 27.96 0.43
N PHE A 560 16.76 27.20 0.14
CA PHE A 560 16.79 25.77 0.42
C PHE A 560 16.75 25.48 1.94
N PHE A 561 17.34 26.34 2.77
CA PHE A 561 17.31 26.20 4.23
C PHE A 561 15.87 26.20 4.74
N TRP A 562 15.08 27.19 4.36
CA TRP A 562 13.68 27.29 4.75
C TRP A 562 12.81 26.18 4.16
N SER A 563 13.11 25.76 2.93
CA SER A 563 12.41 24.63 2.29
C SER A 563 12.69 23.32 3.04
N GLN A 564 13.94 23.08 3.46
CA GLN A 564 14.30 21.93 4.29
C GLN A 564 13.61 21.97 5.66
N GLN A 565 13.51 23.15 6.29
CA GLN A 565 12.76 23.29 7.54
C GLN A 565 11.26 22.95 7.34
N GLN A 566 10.65 23.43 6.24
CA GLN A 566 9.26 23.12 5.92
C GLN A 566 9.05 21.61 5.71
N ILE A 567 9.90 20.97 4.93
CA ILE A 567 9.86 19.51 4.69
C ILE A 567 10.06 18.76 6.01
N ALA A 568 10.98 19.20 6.86
CA ALA A 568 11.26 18.54 8.14
C ALA A 568 10.09 18.61 9.15
N VAL A 569 9.23 19.64 9.05
CA VAL A 569 8.06 19.79 9.95
C VAL A 569 6.75 19.33 9.33
N SER A 570 6.59 19.33 8.01
CA SER A 570 5.30 19.05 7.37
C SER A 570 5.35 17.93 6.34
N GLY A 571 6.53 17.47 5.94
CA GLY A 571 6.69 16.53 4.83
C GLY A 571 6.48 17.15 3.44
N ILE A 572 5.96 18.37 3.36
CA ILE A 572 5.74 19.10 2.11
C ILE A 572 6.66 20.29 1.95
N GLY A 573 6.96 20.62 0.71
CA GLY A 573 7.83 21.72 0.33
C GLY A 573 8.53 21.42 -0.98
N SER A 574 8.96 22.47 -1.68
CA SER A 574 9.71 22.34 -2.91
C SER A 574 11.05 23.04 -2.79
N ILE A 575 12.12 22.30 -3.09
CA ILE A 575 13.46 22.82 -3.24
C ILE A 575 13.65 23.16 -4.72
N ASP A 576 14.11 24.38 -5.00
CA ASP A 576 14.55 24.79 -6.33
C ASP A 576 15.99 24.29 -6.57
N TYR A 577 16.10 23.03 -6.97
CA TYR A 577 17.37 22.38 -7.26
C TYR A 577 18.12 23.03 -8.43
N ARG A 578 17.41 23.71 -9.35
CA ARG A 578 18.04 24.42 -10.46
C ARG A 578 18.80 25.62 -9.95
N ARG A 579 18.18 26.41 -9.09
CA ARG A 579 18.82 27.55 -8.43
C ARG A 579 19.97 27.13 -7.52
N ILE A 580 19.88 25.98 -6.86
CA ILE A 580 21.02 25.42 -6.10
C ILE A 580 22.18 25.12 -7.05
N PHE A 581 21.91 24.40 -8.14
CA PHE A 581 22.92 24.08 -9.13
C PHE A 581 23.59 25.34 -9.70
N ASP A 582 22.80 26.29 -10.20
CA ASP A 582 23.30 27.49 -10.87
C ASP A 582 24.15 28.39 -9.94
N ASN A 583 23.88 28.40 -8.63
CA ASN A 583 24.65 29.15 -7.64
C ASN A 583 25.82 28.37 -7.00
N SER A 584 25.98 27.08 -7.34
CA SER A 584 27.05 26.25 -6.81
C SER A 584 28.33 26.36 -7.67
N GLU A 585 29.49 26.07 -7.05
CA GLU A 585 30.76 25.94 -7.76
C GLU A 585 30.75 24.80 -8.82
N ALA A 586 29.83 23.84 -8.67
CA ALA A 586 29.67 22.73 -9.61
C ALA A 586 29.21 23.19 -11.00
N SER A 587 28.41 24.27 -11.09
CA SER A 587 27.90 24.78 -12.38
C SER A 587 29.03 25.11 -13.36
N GLY A 588 30.10 25.73 -12.86
CA GLY A 588 31.30 26.06 -13.63
C GLY A 588 32.10 24.82 -14.04
N GLN A 589 32.26 23.84 -13.14
CA GLN A 589 33.07 22.64 -13.37
C GLN A 589 32.42 21.61 -14.30
N VAL A 590 31.08 21.64 -14.37
CA VAL A 590 30.27 20.74 -15.19
C VAL A 590 30.02 21.30 -16.60
N LYS A 591 30.17 22.62 -16.80
CA LYS A 591 29.98 23.30 -18.08
C LYS A 591 30.80 22.62 -19.19
N GLY A 592 30.11 22.20 -20.26
CA GLY A 592 30.70 21.51 -21.41
C GLY A 592 30.93 19.99 -21.22
N LYS A 593 30.72 19.44 -20.00
CA LYS A 593 30.85 18.00 -19.72
C LYS A 593 29.50 17.29 -19.62
N ALA A 594 28.48 17.98 -19.09
CA ALA A 594 27.12 17.46 -18.97
C ALA A 594 26.11 18.60 -19.00
N SER A 595 24.88 18.33 -19.43
CA SER A 595 23.76 19.27 -19.35
C SER A 595 23.03 19.08 -18.03
N TYR A 596 22.65 20.16 -17.36
CA TYR A 596 21.73 20.04 -16.22
C TYR A 596 20.39 19.50 -16.71
N LEU A 597 19.91 18.45 -16.05
CA LEU A 597 18.58 17.88 -16.29
C LEU A 597 17.89 17.64 -14.94
N THR A 598 16.59 17.87 -14.92
CA THR A 598 15.70 17.44 -13.84
C THR A 598 15.51 15.92 -13.89
N LEU A 599 15.07 15.31 -12.78
CA LEU A 599 14.74 13.89 -12.74
C LEU A 599 13.59 13.52 -13.69
N ASP A 600 12.68 14.46 -13.96
CA ASP A 600 11.63 14.27 -14.97
C ASP A 600 12.18 14.23 -16.39
N GLU A 601 13.16 15.07 -16.72
CA GLU A 601 13.83 15.00 -18.02
C GLU A 601 14.67 13.72 -18.12
N VAL A 602 15.34 13.31 -17.04
CA VAL A 602 16.08 12.04 -17.00
C VAL A 602 15.18 10.85 -17.32
N ALA A 603 13.94 10.85 -16.83
CA ALA A 603 13.00 9.75 -17.04
C ALA A 603 12.53 9.58 -18.50
N ARG A 604 12.71 10.59 -19.38
CA ARG A 604 12.23 10.54 -20.77
C ARG A 604 13.15 9.71 -21.66
N ASP A 605 12.57 8.81 -22.44
CA ASP A 605 13.29 7.89 -23.33
C ASP A 605 14.23 8.61 -24.32
N GLU A 606 13.84 9.81 -24.80
CA GLU A 606 14.65 10.65 -25.68
C GLU A 606 16.03 11.04 -25.10
N ASN A 607 16.19 10.94 -23.78
CA ASN A 607 17.42 11.29 -23.08
C ASN A 607 18.32 10.09 -22.77
N ASP A 608 17.95 8.87 -23.19
CA ASP A 608 18.81 7.69 -23.04
C ASP A 608 20.19 7.92 -23.69
N GLY A 609 21.24 7.50 -22.99
CA GLY A 609 22.63 7.68 -23.39
C GLY A 609 23.20 9.09 -23.19
N ARG A 610 22.39 10.11 -22.85
CA ARG A 610 22.89 11.47 -22.59
C ARG A 610 23.63 11.55 -21.25
N ARG A 611 24.61 12.46 -21.18
CA ARG A 611 25.29 12.79 -19.92
C ARG A 611 24.61 13.95 -19.22
N ALA A 612 24.06 13.68 -18.04
CA ALA A 612 23.28 14.60 -17.23
C ALA A 612 24.05 15.08 -16.01
N ALA A 613 23.81 16.32 -15.60
CA ALA A 613 24.13 16.84 -14.29
C ALA A 613 22.85 17.00 -13.50
N VAL A 614 22.76 16.36 -12.34
CA VAL A 614 21.54 16.31 -11.54
C VAL A 614 21.86 16.86 -10.16
N CYS A 615 21.05 17.81 -9.70
CA CYS A 615 21.06 18.28 -8.32
C CYS A 615 19.86 17.67 -7.59
N ALA A 616 20.07 16.84 -6.57
CA ALA A 616 18.99 16.12 -5.90
C ALA A 616 19.34 15.84 -4.43
N THR A 617 18.33 15.58 -3.61
CA THR A 617 18.52 15.05 -2.26
C THR A 617 18.70 13.53 -2.32
N VAL A 618 19.67 12.97 -1.59
CA VAL A 618 19.83 11.51 -1.49
C VAL A 618 18.95 10.97 -0.36
N VAL A 619 17.92 10.21 -0.70
CA VAL A 619 16.94 9.64 0.25
C VAL A 619 17.47 8.36 0.90
N ASP A 620 18.13 7.52 0.10
CA ASP A 620 18.65 6.24 0.56
C ASP A 620 19.92 5.83 -0.19
N VAL A 621 20.74 5.02 0.47
CA VAL A 621 22.00 4.48 -0.06
C VAL A 621 22.09 3.00 0.27
N ALA A 622 22.04 2.15 -0.75
CA ALA A 622 22.13 0.70 -0.61
C ALA A 622 23.42 0.15 -1.26
N GLU A 623 24.24 -0.60 -0.50
CA GLU A 623 25.42 -1.31 -1.04
C GLU A 623 25.01 -2.71 -1.50
N HIS A 624 25.36 -3.05 -2.74
CA HIS A 624 25.13 -4.36 -3.34
C HIS A 624 26.44 -5.01 -3.81
N THR A 625 26.45 -6.34 -3.91
CA THR A 625 27.59 -7.10 -4.45
C THR A 625 27.16 -7.91 -5.67
N TYR A 626 28.00 -7.94 -6.70
CA TYR A 626 27.80 -8.80 -7.87
C TYR A 626 29.08 -9.53 -8.23
N LYS A 627 28.95 -10.63 -8.98
CA LYS A 627 30.08 -11.37 -9.53
C LYS A 627 30.32 -10.89 -10.95
N ASP A 628 31.51 -10.39 -11.21
CA ASP A 628 31.91 -9.96 -12.55
C ASP A 628 31.98 -11.18 -13.49
N ARG A 629 31.36 -11.07 -14.68
CA ARG A 629 31.28 -12.19 -15.62
C ARG A 629 32.60 -12.48 -16.33
N GLU A 630 33.46 -11.48 -16.49
CA GLU A 630 34.75 -11.62 -17.19
C GLU A 630 35.86 -12.02 -16.21
N THR A 631 35.95 -11.34 -15.06
CA THR A 631 37.04 -11.56 -14.10
C THR A 631 36.68 -12.57 -13.02
N GLY A 632 35.41 -12.94 -12.87
CA GLY A 632 34.92 -13.83 -11.81
C GLY A 632 35.03 -13.26 -10.39
N SER A 633 35.57 -12.04 -10.24
CA SER A 633 35.80 -11.38 -8.96
C SER A 633 34.53 -10.75 -8.41
N ARG A 634 34.44 -10.67 -7.08
CA ARG A 634 33.28 -10.07 -6.41
C ARG A 634 33.46 -8.55 -6.36
N LYS A 635 32.65 -7.84 -7.13
CA LYS A 635 32.62 -6.37 -7.18
C LYS A 635 31.47 -5.82 -6.33
N ARG A 636 31.53 -4.55 -5.99
CA ARG A 636 30.51 -3.83 -5.21
C ARG A 636 29.96 -2.68 -6.03
N PHE A 637 28.72 -2.28 -5.80
CA PHE A 637 28.17 -1.04 -6.32
C PHE A 637 27.23 -0.44 -5.27
N ALA A 638 26.99 0.85 -5.35
CA ALA A 638 25.96 1.50 -4.55
C ALA A 638 24.79 1.91 -5.43
N ARG A 639 23.59 1.80 -4.86
CA ARG A 639 22.36 2.34 -5.43
C ARG A 639 21.92 3.51 -4.58
N LEU A 640 21.82 4.69 -5.19
CA LEU A 640 21.31 5.89 -4.56
C LEU A 640 19.87 6.10 -5.01
N THR A 641 18.99 6.38 -4.07
CA THR A 641 17.64 6.87 -4.36
C THR A 641 17.70 8.40 -4.30
N LEU A 642 17.62 9.04 -5.46
CA LEU A 642 17.62 10.49 -5.59
C LEU A 642 16.20 11.03 -5.55
N SER A 643 16.00 12.15 -4.86
CA SER A 643 14.75 12.89 -4.82
C SER A 643 14.97 14.32 -5.32
N GLN A 644 14.16 14.72 -6.29
CA GLN A 644 13.89 16.13 -6.60
C GLN A 644 12.43 16.40 -6.30
N ASN A 645 12.16 16.93 -5.11
CA ASN A 645 10.81 17.15 -4.60
C ASN A 645 10.03 15.82 -4.65
N ASN A 646 8.93 15.77 -5.41
CA ASN A 646 8.08 14.59 -5.53
C ASN A 646 8.66 13.53 -6.47
N ARG A 647 9.71 13.82 -7.24
CA ARG A 647 10.29 12.87 -8.21
C ARG A 647 11.41 12.06 -7.61
N LEU A 648 11.32 10.74 -7.76
CA LEU A 648 12.37 9.80 -7.40
C LEU A 648 13.05 9.26 -8.65
N ALA A 649 14.37 9.07 -8.57
CA ALA A 649 15.14 8.38 -9.60
C ALA A 649 16.23 7.52 -8.95
N GLU A 650 16.53 6.39 -9.58
CA GLU A 650 17.64 5.54 -9.18
C GLU A 650 18.94 6.02 -9.84
N CYS A 651 20.00 6.15 -9.04
CA CYS A 651 21.35 6.35 -9.52
C CYS A 651 22.26 5.19 -9.08
N VAL A 652 22.79 4.45 -10.05
CA VAL A 652 23.71 3.34 -9.84
C VAL A 652 25.15 3.83 -9.90
N CYS A 653 25.83 3.72 -8.78
CA CYS A 653 27.27 3.98 -8.65
C CYS A 653 28.05 2.69 -8.85
N TRP A 654 28.53 2.47 -10.09
CA TRP A 654 29.28 1.27 -10.45
C TRP A 654 30.61 1.14 -9.70
N ASN A 655 31.14 -0.08 -9.65
CA ASN A 655 32.27 -0.46 -8.78
C ASN A 655 33.44 0.51 -8.75
N ASP A 656 33.95 0.90 -9.92
CA ASP A 656 35.17 1.70 -9.98
C ASP A 656 34.97 3.09 -9.37
N TYR A 657 33.80 3.70 -9.63
CA TYR A 657 33.42 4.97 -9.02
C TYR A 657 33.08 4.81 -7.53
N TYR A 658 32.32 3.77 -7.19
CA TYR A 658 31.89 3.54 -5.82
C TYR A 658 33.06 3.28 -4.87
N MET A 659 34.07 2.53 -5.30
CA MET A 659 35.21 2.21 -4.44
C MET A 659 36.10 3.43 -4.19
N GLU A 660 36.19 4.36 -5.14
CA GLU A 660 36.91 5.64 -4.99
C GLU A 660 36.18 6.60 -4.04
N HIS A 661 34.85 6.66 -4.11
CA HIS A 661 34.01 7.58 -3.33
C HIS A 661 33.25 6.91 -2.18
N ARG A 662 33.67 5.71 -1.73
CA ARG A 662 32.86 4.87 -0.84
C ARG A 662 32.44 5.57 0.45
N THR A 663 33.39 6.20 1.13
CA THR A 663 33.15 6.90 2.40
C THR A 663 32.20 8.08 2.23
N GLU A 664 32.39 8.86 1.16
CA GLU A 664 31.53 9.99 0.82
C GLU A 664 30.11 9.52 0.52
N ILE A 665 29.97 8.54 -0.39
CA ILE A 665 28.69 7.98 -0.83
C ILE A 665 27.87 7.42 0.34
N GLN A 666 28.51 6.70 1.26
CA GLN A 666 27.83 6.16 2.44
C GLN A 666 27.31 7.24 3.41
N SER A 667 27.85 8.46 3.33
CA SER A 667 27.45 9.60 4.18
C SER A 667 26.42 10.53 3.52
N LEU A 668 25.97 10.23 2.29
CA LEU A 668 25.12 11.14 1.52
C LEU A 668 23.66 11.18 1.96
N LYS A 669 23.20 10.21 2.77
CA LYS A 669 21.80 10.16 3.19
C LYS A 669 21.36 11.51 3.78
N ASP A 670 20.20 11.99 3.31
CA ASP A 670 19.58 13.27 3.65
C ASP A 670 20.35 14.53 3.21
N ARG A 671 21.38 14.38 2.36
CA ARG A 671 22.16 15.51 1.81
C ARG A 671 21.75 15.88 0.40
N VAL A 672 21.85 17.17 0.08
CA VAL A 672 21.71 17.68 -1.30
C VAL A 672 23.05 17.52 -2.02
N VAL A 673 23.02 16.85 -3.15
CA VAL A 673 24.20 16.58 -3.97
C VAL A 673 24.01 17.09 -5.39
N ILE A 674 25.12 17.37 -6.05
CA ILE A 674 25.18 17.57 -7.50
C ILE A 674 26.08 16.48 -8.05
N LEU A 675 25.54 15.64 -8.93
CA LEU A 675 26.30 14.57 -9.55
C LEU A 675 26.15 14.57 -11.06
N THR A 676 27.21 14.12 -11.75
CA THR A 676 27.13 13.86 -13.19
C THR A 676 27.02 12.37 -13.45
N ALA A 677 26.09 11.96 -14.29
CA ALA A 677 25.84 10.56 -14.62
C ALA A 677 25.40 10.43 -16.08
N VAL A 678 25.44 9.21 -16.62
CA VAL A 678 24.88 8.89 -17.93
C VAL A 678 23.50 8.30 -17.71
N ILE A 679 22.53 8.74 -18.50
CA ILE A 679 21.18 8.20 -18.49
C ILE A 679 21.20 6.87 -19.23
N ARG A 680 20.63 5.82 -18.61
CA ARG A 680 20.51 4.49 -19.19
C ARG A 680 19.16 3.89 -18.88
N TYR A 681 18.47 3.40 -19.92
CA TYR A 681 17.27 2.60 -19.73
C TYR A 681 17.58 1.33 -18.91
N SER A 682 16.74 1.05 -17.92
CA SER A 682 16.83 -0.15 -17.08
C SER A 682 15.65 -1.06 -17.37
N ASP A 683 15.89 -2.21 -18.01
CA ASP A 683 14.85 -3.22 -18.27
C ASP A 683 14.17 -3.69 -16.98
N TYR A 684 14.95 -3.74 -15.90
CA TYR A 684 14.49 -4.13 -14.57
C TYR A 684 13.48 -3.11 -14.00
N ASN A 685 13.80 -1.81 -14.09
CA ASN A 685 12.92 -0.76 -13.56
C ASN A 685 11.86 -0.31 -14.57
N GLY A 686 11.99 -0.67 -15.86
CA GLY A 686 11.11 -0.22 -16.93
C GLY A 686 11.16 1.29 -17.19
N CYS A 687 12.26 1.94 -16.81
CA CYS A 687 12.45 3.39 -16.96
C CYS A 687 13.93 3.76 -17.03
N ASN A 688 14.21 5.00 -17.43
CA ASN A 688 15.55 5.55 -17.42
C ASN A 688 16.09 5.74 -16.00
N THR A 689 17.35 5.35 -15.82
CA THR A 689 18.12 5.47 -14.57
C THR A 689 19.42 6.24 -14.80
N LEU A 690 20.03 6.71 -13.73
CA LEU A 690 21.33 7.38 -13.78
C LEU A 690 22.43 6.36 -13.47
N GLN A 691 23.53 6.39 -14.22
CA GLN A 691 24.69 5.53 -13.98
C GLN A 691 25.95 6.38 -13.90
N THR A 692 26.71 6.26 -12.80
CA THR A 692 28.01 6.92 -12.68
C THR A 692 29.13 6.02 -13.17
N TYR A 693 30.14 6.67 -13.78
CA TYR A 693 31.40 6.07 -14.20
C TYR A 693 32.58 6.83 -13.59
N LYS A 694 33.81 6.33 -13.78
CA LYS A 694 35.04 6.87 -13.20
C LYS A 694 35.23 8.40 -13.38
N ASN A 695 34.76 8.97 -14.49
CA ASN A 695 34.88 10.40 -14.77
C ASN A 695 33.70 11.25 -14.27
N SER A 696 32.80 10.65 -13.48
CA SER A 696 31.66 11.32 -12.86
C SER A 696 32.14 12.21 -11.73
N LEU A 697 31.44 13.32 -11.56
CA LEU A 697 31.70 14.32 -10.54
C LEU A 697 30.61 14.23 -9.48
N LEU A 698 30.97 14.42 -8.22
CA LEU A 698 30.06 14.53 -7.08
C LEU A 698 30.46 15.76 -6.27
N PHE A 699 29.47 16.60 -6.00
CA PHE A 699 29.60 17.77 -5.14
C PHE A 699 28.53 17.67 -4.05
N ILE A 700 28.93 17.89 -2.80
CA ILE A 700 28.03 17.86 -1.65
C ILE A 700 27.74 19.30 -1.27
N GLN A 701 26.47 19.70 -1.26
CA GLN A 701 26.08 21.01 -0.78
C GLN A 701 26.04 20.98 0.75
N SER A 702 26.82 21.88 1.36
CA SER A 702 26.93 22.10 2.81
C SER A 702 25.83 22.99 3.35
#